data_AF-A0A2S5C2J3-F1
#
_entry.id   AF-A0A2S5C2J3-F1
#
_cell.length_a   1.000
_cell.length_b   1.000
_cell.length_c   1.000
_cell.angle_alpha   90.00
_cell.angle_beta   90.00
_cell.angle_gamma   90.00
#
_symmetry.space_group_name_H-M   'P 1'
#
loop_
_entity.id
_entity.type
_entity.pdbx_description
1 polymer ?
#
loop_
_entity_poly.entity_id
_entity_poly.type
_entity_poly.pdbx_seq_one_letter_code
_entity_poly.pdbx_strand_id
1 'polypeptide(L)'
;MNKQYQRVLVTTPHPLLRLVSLGLVTFIFTLFSLELTRFGTILAPLWFPTSIMMVAFYRHAGKMWPGIALACTFGNIFASWMLFSWETISFWYTAINVIEACVGALLLRKLLPWYNPLKNLGDWIRLAIGSALVPPLLGGILAWLLVPSAEPLRNFFVWVLSESIGALALVPLGLLFKPHYLLRHRNPKLLLETLLTMAVTLVLSWVAITFLPWPFTCVIVLLMWSAVRLPRMEAFLVFLVTVMMVSLMIATKPMLITAQNTDVMLNAPWLPFLMMLLPANVMTMVMYAFRAERKHITESEERFRNAMEYSAIGMALVGIEGQWLQANKALCQFLGYSQPELQALTFQQLTWPEDLNNDLESLDELVRGDINSYSMEKRYYTRNGEVVWALLTVSVVRHTDGSPLYFIAQIEDINDLKHTEWVNKRLMERITLANEAGGIGIWEWDLQPDVISWDKRMFEMYEIPAHIKPTWQLWHDSIIPEDREQAEQIIRDSLMARVPFKLEFRIRVKEGVRHIRSLANRVLNKQGEVERLLGINMDMTEVKELNEALFQEKERLHITLDSIGEAVLCTDIDMHVTFMNPVAEKMSGWTQQEAMGQPILNVLHITFGENGPPMENIHSGDMSRSDINQDVVLHSRNSGTFDIHYSITPLSTLDGQNIGSVLVIQDVTESRKMLRQLSYSASHDALTHLANRGSFESNLKRMLQNVHDTHQRHALVFIDLDRFKAVNDTAGHAAGDALLRELSSLMLSMLRSSDVLARLGGDEFGLLLPDCNVESARYIAGRIIHAINDYHFMWEGRLHRIGASAGITLIDDSNSLAAEVMSQADIACYASKNNGRGVVTVYEPQQERMHSGRSTMSLDEQWHMIKDNHLLMIGRSVASPRIPESSTFWLVSLRLWTSQGEVQEEHAFRSGLAEPDLLHALDRRIFQEFFRTFAAQVANKGMGVALPLSPEGLSSTTLVDELLDLLEQSPLPGRLLHLVIPVETLQNQDANIQDGLQKLRQAGCRIVLSHVGRDMDVFNHLSAHMADYLLLDPELVTNVHGNLMDEMMVTIIQGHAQRLGMKTIAGPSNQPLMMDTLSGIGIDYIYGDSISEPQPLELLLNTSYFAIN
;
A
#
# COMPACT_ATOMS: atom_id res chain seq x y z
N MET A 1 -1.78 -13.88 -21.85
CA MET A 1 -1.71 -15.28 -22.34
C MET A 1 -2.56 -16.18 -21.44
N ASN A 2 -3.50 -16.96 -21.98
CA ASN A 2 -4.25 -17.93 -21.18
C ASN A 2 -3.50 -19.27 -21.07
N LYS A 3 -3.25 -19.76 -19.85
CA LYS A 3 -2.88 -21.16 -19.59
C LYS A 3 -3.88 -21.77 -18.62
N GLN A 4 -4.69 -22.69 -19.12
CA GLN A 4 -5.67 -23.45 -18.34
C GLN A 4 -4.94 -24.39 -17.37
N TYR A 5 -5.24 -24.31 -16.07
CA TYR A 5 -4.87 -25.37 -15.13
C TYR A 5 -5.83 -26.56 -15.29
N GLN A 6 -5.36 -27.62 -15.94
CA GLN A 6 -6.07 -28.91 -15.97
C GLN A 6 -6.23 -29.43 -14.53
N ARG A 7 -7.47 -29.59 -14.08
CA ARG A 7 -7.76 -30.34 -12.85
C ARG A 7 -7.46 -31.83 -13.10
N VAL A 8 -6.29 -32.29 -12.67
CA VAL A 8 -6.00 -33.73 -12.58
C VAL A 8 -6.92 -34.34 -11.53
N LEU A 9 -8.02 -34.93 -12.00
CA LEU A 9 -9.02 -35.63 -11.20
C LEU A 9 -8.43 -36.97 -10.70
N VAL A 10 -7.59 -36.89 -9.66
CA VAL A 10 -7.22 -38.07 -8.88
C VAL A 10 -8.49 -38.64 -8.26
N THR A 11 -8.84 -39.86 -8.67
CA THR A 11 -10.06 -40.55 -8.24
C THR A 11 -10.11 -40.65 -6.72
N THR A 12 -11.15 -40.08 -6.12
CA THR A 12 -11.31 -40.10 -4.67
C THR A 12 -11.65 -41.54 -4.21
N PRO A 13 -10.88 -42.14 -3.29
CA PRO A 13 -11.25 -43.44 -2.75
C PRO A 13 -12.59 -43.34 -2.01
N HIS A 14 -13.47 -44.32 -2.24
CA HIS A 14 -14.83 -44.39 -1.71
C HIS A 14 -14.91 -44.06 -0.21
N PRO A 15 -15.98 -43.40 0.28
CA PRO A 15 -16.11 -43.03 1.68
C PRO A 15 -16.05 -44.24 2.62
N LEU A 16 -16.58 -45.39 2.21
CA LEU A 16 -16.48 -46.66 2.93
C LEU A 16 -15.02 -47.10 3.12
N LEU A 17 -14.18 -47.04 2.07
CA LEU A 17 -12.76 -47.41 2.17
C LEU A 17 -12.02 -46.53 3.18
N ARG A 18 -12.36 -45.24 3.25
CA ARG A 18 -11.79 -44.30 4.23
C ARG A 18 -12.20 -44.69 5.66
N LEU A 19 -13.48 -44.94 5.90
CA LEU A 19 -13.99 -45.36 7.21
C LEU A 19 -13.37 -46.68 7.68
N VAL A 20 -13.27 -47.68 6.79
CA VAL A 20 -12.60 -48.96 7.08
C VAL A 20 -11.11 -48.75 7.38
N SER A 21 -10.40 -47.95 6.58
CA SER A 21 -8.98 -47.65 6.83
C SER A 21 -8.76 -46.92 8.16
N LEU A 22 -9.67 -46.03 8.55
CA LEU A 22 -9.60 -45.32 9.82
C LEU A 22 -9.87 -46.26 11.00
N GLY A 23 -10.91 -47.09 10.93
CA GLY A 23 -11.20 -48.09 11.97
C GLY A 23 -10.06 -49.09 12.16
N LEU A 24 -9.37 -49.49 11.09
CA LEU A 24 -8.18 -50.34 11.14
C LEU A 24 -6.96 -49.63 11.75
N VAL A 25 -6.74 -48.35 11.46
CA VAL A 25 -5.68 -47.55 12.12
C VAL A 25 -5.98 -47.38 13.60
N THR A 26 -7.23 -47.04 13.97
CA THR A 26 -7.66 -46.95 15.37
C THR A 26 -7.48 -48.29 16.09
N PHE A 27 -7.86 -49.42 15.49
CA PHE A 27 -7.63 -50.76 16.03
C PHE A 27 -6.15 -51.03 16.35
N ILE A 28 -5.23 -50.77 15.40
CA ILE A 28 -3.79 -50.99 15.60
C ILE A 28 -3.26 -50.15 16.76
N PHE A 29 -3.65 -48.88 16.83
CA PHE A 29 -3.19 -47.97 17.89
C PHE A 29 -3.86 -48.25 19.25
N THR A 30 -5.12 -48.69 19.31
CA THR A 30 -5.73 -49.23 20.54
C THR A 30 -4.96 -50.46 21.02
N LEU A 31 -4.69 -51.42 20.12
CA LEU A 31 -4.01 -52.67 20.46
C LEU A 31 -2.61 -52.39 21.07
N PHE A 32 -1.85 -51.48 20.47
CA PHE A 32 -0.57 -51.02 21.03
C PHE A 32 -0.73 -50.34 22.40
N SER A 33 -1.72 -49.45 22.54
CA SER A 33 -1.99 -48.72 23.80
C SER A 33 -2.36 -49.67 24.94
N LEU A 34 -3.17 -50.70 24.66
CA LEU A 34 -3.60 -51.72 25.64
C LEU A 34 -2.49 -52.73 25.97
N GLU A 35 -1.64 -53.09 25.01
CA GLU A 35 -0.53 -54.03 25.26
C GLU A 35 0.54 -53.40 26.16
N LEU A 36 0.78 -52.08 26.07
CA LEU A 36 1.63 -51.36 27.05
C LEU A 36 1.12 -51.53 28.49
N THR A 37 -0.19 -51.42 28.71
CA THR A 37 -0.83 -51.53 30.04
C THR A 37 -0.63 -52.90 30.68
N ARG A 38 -0.51 -53.98 29.88
CA ARG A 38 -0.32 -55.35 30.37
C ARG A 38 1.02 -55.60 31.06
N PHE A 39 2.04 -54.76 30.83
CA PHE A 39 3.36 -54.91 31.45
C PHE A 39 3.44 -54.42 32.91
N GLY A 40 2.34 -53.89 33.48
CA GLY A 40 2.25 -53.60 34.92
C GLY A 40 3.12 -52.43 35.41
N THR A 41 3.44 -51.48 34.53
CA THR A 41 4.26 -50.30 34.88
C THR A 41 3.56 -49.32 35.81
N ILE A 42 4.34 -48.61 36.62
CA ILE A 42 3.90 -47.47 37.46
C ILE A 42 3.50 -46.25 36.59
N LEU A 43 3.97 -46.21 35.35
CA LEU A 43 3.65 -45.20 34.34
C LEU A 43 2.21 -45.30 33.83
N ALA A 44 1.61 -44.15 33.54
CA ALA A 44 0.44 -44.08 32.67
C ALA A 44 0.83 -44.59 31.25
N PRO A 45 0.01 -45.45 30.62
CA PRO A 45 0.23 -45.87 29.25
C PRO A 45 0.06 -44.68 28.29
N LEU A 46 0.52 -44.82 27.04
CA LEU A 46 0.15 -43.92 25.96
C LEU A 46 -1.23 -44.28 25.43
N TRP A 47 -2.10 -43.31 25.19
CA TRP A 47 -3.37 -43.54 24.50
C TRP A 47 -3.51 -42.67 23.25
N PHE A 48 -3.63 -43.34 22.10
CA PHE A 48 -3.71 -42.74 20.77
C PHE A 48 -5.12 -42.74 20.10
N PRO A 49 -6.07 -43.65 20.42
CA PRO A 49 -7.37 -43.72 19.75
C PRO A 49 -8.21 -42.43 19.74
N THR A 50 -8.25 -41.71 20.86
CA THR A 50 -8.83 -40.36 20.99
C THR A 50 -8.25 -39.40 19.97
N SER A 51 -6.92 -39.28 19.92
CA SER A 51 -6.17 -38.36 19.07
C SER A 51 -6.40 -38.64 17.58
N ILE A 52 -6.47 -39.92 17.20
CA ILE A 52 -6.80 -40.36 15.84
C ILE A 52 -8.23 -39.94 15.46
N MET A 53 -9.19 -40.17 16.35
CA MET A 53 -10.59 -39.82 16.16
C MET A 53 -10.81 -38.29 16.14
N MET A 54 -10.11 -37.54 16.98
CA MET A 54 -10.11 -36.08 17.05
C MET A 54 -9.59 -35.46 15.74
N VAL A 55 -8.47 -35.96 15.21
CA VAL A 55 -7.93 -35.57 13.90
C VAL A 55 -8.90 -35.92 12.76
N ALA A 56 -9.56 -37.07 12.81
CA ALA A 56 -10.54 -37.47 11.80
C ALA A 56 -11.80 -36.56 11.82
N PHE A 57 -12.32 -36.24 13.01
CA PHE A 57 -13.43 -35.30 13.17
C PHE A 57 -13.05 -33.89 12.69
N TYR A 58 -11.87 -33.36 13.06
CA TYR A 58 -11.40 -32.05 12.59
C TYR A 58 -11.41 -31.96 11.06
N ARG A 59 -10.97 -33.03 10.37
CA ARG A 59 -10.75 -33.06 8.91
C ARG A 59 -11.96 -33.37 8.05
N HIS A 60 -12.99 -34.01 8.59
CA HIS A 60 -14.17 -34.41 7.82
C HIS A 60 -15.41 -33.62 8.23
N ALA A 61 -16.21 -33.22 7.24
CA ALA A 61 -17.44 -32.47 7.47
C ALA A 61 -18.39 -33.23 8.43
N GLY A 62 -19.16 -32.51 9.25
CA GLY A 62 -19.97 -33.08 10.35
C GLY A 62 -20.88 -34.25 9.93
N LYS A 63 -21.37 -34.26 8.69
CA LYS A 63 -22.17 -35.36 8.12
C LYS A 63 -21.45 -36.72 8.11
N MET A 64 -20.11 -36.75 8.19
CA MET A 64 -19.31 -37.98 8.30
C MET A 64 -19.02 -38.39 9.75
N TRP A 65 -19.26 -37.52 10.75
CA TRP A 65 -18.88 -37.78 12.14
C TRP A 65 -19.54 -39.04 12.74
N PRO A 66 -20.83 -39.34 12.53
CA PRO A 66 -21.43 -40.58 13.03
C PRO A 66 -20.74 -41.84 12.47
N GLY A 67 -20.38 -41.83 11.18
CA GLY A 67 -19.66 -42.94 10.56
C GLY A 67 -18.22 -43.09 11.07
N ILE A 68 -17.54 -41.97 11.34
CA ILE A 68 -16.20 -41.95 11.95
C ILE A 68 -16.25 -42.48 13.39
N ALA A 69 -17.21 -42.01 14.19
CA ALA A 69 -17.40 -42.45 15.56
C ALA A 69 -17.64 -43.97 15.62
N LEU A 70 -18.55 -44.50 14.81
CA LEU A 70 -18.82 -45.94 14.71
C LEU A 70 -17.59 -46.74 14.26
N ALA A 71 -16.87 -46.29 13.22
CA ALA A 71 -15.67 -46.99 12.75
C ALA A 71 -14.56 -47.03 13.82
N CYS A 72 -14.37 -45.94 14.57
CA CYS A 72 -13.40 -45.86 15.65
C CYS A 72 -13.82 -46.67 16.89
N THR A 73 -15.10 -46.65 17.30
CA THR A 73 -15.58 -47.46 18.44
C THR A 73 -15.53 -48.95 18.12
N PHE A 74 -15.90 -49.38 16.92
CA PHE A 74 -15.71 -50.78 16.51
C PHE A 74 -14.23 -51.20 16.56
N GLY A 75 -13.30 -50.36 16.06
CA GLY A 75 -11.87 -50.65 16.17
C GLY A 75 -11.37 -50.75 17.62
N ASN A 76 -11.83 -49.85 18.49
CA ASN A 76 -11.47 -49.80 19.91
C ASN A 76 -12.01 -51.00 20.70
N ILE A 77 -13.29 -51.36 20.49
CA ILE A 77 -13.94 -52.52 21.10
C ILE A 77 -13.31 -53.83 20.60
N PHE A 78 -13.02 -53.94 19.30
CA PHE A 78 -12.43 -55.15 18.72
C PHE A 78 -10.99 -55.38 19.23
N ALA A 79 -10.17 -54.33 19.36
CA ALA A 79 -8.86 -54.43 20.00
C ALA A 79 -8.97 -54.80 21.49
N SER A 80 -9.94 -54.23 22.21
CA SER A 80 -10.22 -54.61 23.62
C SER A 80 -10.58 -56.09 23.74
N TRP A 81 -11.41 -56.62 22.84
CA TRP A 81 -11.85 -58.01 22.84
C TRP A 81 -10.77 -59.03 22.47
N MET A 82 -9.75 -58.64 21.69
CA MET A 82 -8.58 -59.51 21.45
C MET A 82 -7.68 -59.67 22.68
N LEU A 83 -7.78 -58.76 23.67
CA LEU A 83 -6.87 -58.70 24.82
C LEU A 83 -7.54 -59.00 26.17
N PHE A 84 -8.86 -58.85 26.27
CA PHE A 84 -9.66 -59.00 27.49
C PHE A 84 -10.97 -59.75 27.23
N SER A 85 -11.49 -60.46 28.24
CA SER A 85 -12.76 -61.19 28.12
C SER A 85 -13.94 -60.23 28.00
N TRP A 86 -14.97 -60.62 27.23
CA TRP A 86 -16.12 -59.76 26.90
C TRP A 86 -16.81 -59.15 28.14
N GLU A 87 -16.89 -59.91 29.23
CA GLU A 87 -17.48 -59.49 30.51
C GLU A 87 -16.72 -58.34 31.22
N THR A 88 -15.47 -58.07 30.82
CA THR A 88 -14.63 -57.00 31.40
C THR A 88 -14.60 -55.72 30.56
N ILE A 89 -15.25 -55.71 29.39
CA ILE A 89 -15.22 -54.56 28.47
C ILE A 89 -16.28 -53.53 28.88
N SER A 90 -15.86 -52.44 29.53
CA SER A 90 -16.75 -51.32 29.86
C SER A 90 -16.94 -50.37 28.67
N PHE A 91 -18.15 -50.30 28.14
CA PHE A 91 -18.51 -49.37 27.06
C PHE A 91 -18.35 -47.89 27.46
N TRP A 92 -18.39 -47.55 28.75
CA TRP A 92 -18.23 -46.18 29.24
C TRP A 92 -16.90 -45.56 28.81
N TYR A 93 -15.79 -46.32 28.86
CA TYR A 93 -14.51 -45.84 28.35
C TYR A 93 -14.61 -45.43 26.88
N THR A 94 -15.27 -46.24 26.04
CA THR A 94 -15.43 -45.93 24.61
C THR A 94 -16.35 -44.73 24.37
N ALA A 95 -17.33 -44.48 25.24
CA ALA A 95 -18.19 -43.29 25.18
C ALA A 95 -17.42 -42.01 25.55
N ILE A 96 -16.65 -42.03 26.64
CA ILE A 96 -15.80 -40.91 27.07
C ILE A 96 -14.81 -40.54 25.97
N ASN A 97 -14.13 -41.54 25.39
CA ASN A 97 -13.23 -41.39 24.24
C ASN A 97 -13.87 -40.63 23.06
N VAL A 98 -15.14 -40.92 22.72
CA VAL A 98 -15.87 -40.24 21.63
C VAL A 98 -16.23 -38.81 21.99
N ILE A 99 -16.67 -38.56 23.24
CA ILE A 99 -17.00 -37.22 23.73
C ILE A 99 -15.75 -36.34 23.73
N GLU A 100 -14.65 -36.84 24.29
CA GLU A 100 -13.36 -36.14 24.36
C GLU A 100 -12.81 -35.79 22.97
N ALA A 101 -12.78 -36.76 22.04
CA ALA A 101 -12.36 -36.52 20.67
C ALA A 101 -13.28 -35.52 19.93
N CYS A 102 -14.58 -35.52 20.21
CA CYS A 102 -15.53 -34.57 19.62
C CYS A 102 -15.29 -33.15 20.13
N VAL A 103 -15.14 -32.97 21.45
CA VAL A 103 -14.83 -31.67 22.09
C VAL A 103 -13.49 -31.13 21.58
N GLY A 104 -12.44 -31.95 21.55
CA GLY A 104 -11.14 -31.54 20.99
C GLY A 104 -11.22 -31.16 19.51
N ALA A 105 -11.99 -31.87 18.69
CA ALA A 105 -12.17 -31.53 17.29
C ALA A 105 -12.93 -30.21 17.06
N LEU A 106 -13.89 -29.89 17.95
CA LEU A 106 -14.58 -28.59 17.96
C LEU A 106 -13.64 -27.46 18.40
N LEU A 107 -12.87 -27.65 19.48
CA LEU A 107 -11.88 -26.69 19.96
C LEU A 107 -10.79 -26.41 18.92
N LEU A 108 -10.20 -27.45 18.33
CA LEU A 108 -9.21 -27.29 17.26
C LEU A 108 -9.79 -26.54 16.05
N ARG A 109 -11.08 -26.74 15.71
CA ARG A 109 -11.76 -25.99 14.64
C ARG A 109 -11.99 -24.53 14.97
N LYS A 110 -12.26 -24.18 16.23
CA LYS A 110 -12.42 -22.78 16.67
C LYS A 110 -11.07 -22.06 16.84
N LEU A 111 -10.01 -22.80 17.20
CA LEU A 111 -8.72 -22.21 17.60
C LEU A 111 -7.65 -22.18 16.49
N LEU A 112 -7.74 -23.03 15.46
CA LEU A 112 -6.67 -23.20 14.45
C LEU A 112 -7.13 -22.94 13.00
N PRO A 113 -6.35 -22.17 12.20
CA PRO A 113 -6.72 -21.81 10.83
C PRO A 113 -6.73 -23.02 9.89
N TRP A 114 -7.86 -23.21 9.18
CA TRP A 114 -8.20 -24.46 8.49
C TRP A 114 -7.21 -24.92 7.39
N TYR A 115 -6.51 -23.98 6.75
CA TYR A 115 -5.60 -24.28 5.63
C TYR A 115 -4.21 -24.77 6.07
N ASN A 116 -3.69 -24.17 7.14
CA ASN A 116 -2.34 -24.37 7.69
C ASN A 116 -2.38 -24.24 9.22
N PRO A 117 -2.90 -25.25 9.96
CA PRO A 117 -3.29 -25.12 11.38
C PRO A 117 -2.13 -24.96 12.36
N LEU A 118 -0.90 -24.81 11.86
CA LEU A 118 0.34 -24.57 12.61
C LEU A 118 1.23 -23.64 11.77
N LYS A 119 0.85 -22.36 11.63
CA LYS A 119 1.63 -21.33 10.91
C LYS A 119 2.76 -20.80 11.81
N ASN A 120 2.50 -20.59 13.09
CA ASN A 120 3.45 -20.04 14.07
C ASN A 120 3.43 -20.81 15.41
N LEU A 121 4.21 -20.33 16.39
CA LEU A 121 4.27 -20.92 17.74
C LEU A 121 2.95 -20.73 18.52
N GLY A 122 2.23 -19.62 18.30
CA GLY A 122 0.93 -19.37 18.92
C GLY A 122 -0.14 -20.38 18.51
N ASP A 123 -0.19 -20.76 17.23
CA ASP A 123 -1.05 -21.85 16.74
C ASP A 123 -0.71 -23.19 17.43
N TRP A 124 0.56 -23.45 17.69
CA TRP A 124 0.96 -24.67 18.40
C TRP A 124 0.55 -24.64 19.89
N ILE A 125 0.62 -23.49 20.55
CA ILE A 125 0.09 -23.31 21.91
C ILE A 125 -1.44 -23.52 21.91
N ARG A 126 -2.15 -22.95 20.93
CA ARG A 126 -3.59 -23.16 20.73
C ARG A 126 -3.95 -24.63 20.47
N LEU A 127 -3.12 -25.37 19.71
CA LEU A 127 -3.24 -26.82 19.53
C LEU A 127 -3.07 -27.53 20.87
N ALA A 128 -2.00 -27.27 21.61
CA ALA A 128 -1.71 -27.91 22.88
C ALA A 128 -2.87 -27.71 23.89
N ILE A 129 -3.44 -26.50 23.97
CA ILE A 129 -4.63 -26.23 24.78
C ILE A 129 -5.84 -27.01 24.25
N GLY A 130 -6.12 -26.92 22.94
CA GLY A 130 -7.32 -27.48 22.30
C GLY A 130 -7.35 -29.00 22.15
N SER A 131 -6.21 -29.71 22.22
CA SER A 131 -6.15 -31.18 22.13
C SER A 131 -5.50 -31.88 23.32
N ALA A 132 -4.52 -31.27 23.99
CA ALA A 132 -3.70 -31.93 25.00
C ALA A 132 -3.92 -31.42 26.44
N LEU A 133 -4.75 -30.39 26.63
CA LEU A 133 -5.11 -29.87 27.95
C LEU A 133 -6.62 -29.98 28.22
N VAL A 134 -7.44 -29.29 27.42
CA VAL A 134 -8.88 -29.17 27.72
C VAL A 134 -9.64 -30.50 27.52
N PRO A 135 -9.49 -31.24 26.41
CA PRO A 135 -10.18 -32.53 26.26
C PRO A 135 -9.74 -33.58 27.30
N PRO A 136 -8.43 -33.81 27.56
CA PRO A 136 -7.99 -34.75 28.59
C PRO A 136 -8.55 -34.47 30.00
N LEU A 137 -8.63 -33.20 30.40
CA LEU A 137 -9.24 -32.81 31.68
C LEU A 137 -10.74 -33.14 31.73
N LEU A 138 -11.47 -32.90 30.64
CA LEU A 138 -12.89 -33.24 30.53
C LEU A 138 -13.11 -34.77 30.51
N GLY A 139 -12.27 -35.52 29.79
CA GLY A 139 -12.28 -36.98 29.80
C GLY A 139 -12.00 -37.56 31.18
N GLY A 140 -11.00 -37.02 31.89
CA GLY A 140 -10.68 -37.41 33.26
C GLY A 140 -11.83 -37.15 34.25
N ILE A 141 -12.51 -36.00 34.16
CA ILE A 141 -13.69 -35.69 34.99
C ILE A 141 -14.82 -36.69 34.69
N LEU A 142 -15.10 -36.99 33.42
CA LEU A 142 -16.11 -37.97 33.05
C LEU A 142 -15.74 -39.39 33.50
N ALA A 143 -14.46 -39.78 33.44
CA ALA A 143 -13.98 -41.05 33.95
C ALA A 143 -14.15 -41.17 35.46
N TRP A 144 -13.83 -40.12 36.22
CA TRP A 144 -14.05 -40.07 37.68
C TRP A 144 -15.54 -40.22 38.05
N LEU A 145 -16.44 -39.59 37.30
CA LEU A 145 -17.89 -39.62 37.58
C LEU A 145 -18.58 -40.90 37.11
N LEU A 146 -18.16 -41.50 35.98
CA LEU A 146 -18.88 -42.59 35.32
C LEU A 146 -18.24 -43.98 35.50
N VAL A 147 -17.00 -44.07 35.98
CA VAL A 147 -16.26 -45.33 36.10
C VAL A 147 -15.94 -45.65 37.57
N PRO A 148 -16.65 -46.60 38.20
CA PRO A 148 -16.36 -47.03 39.57
C PRO A 148 -14.93 -47.56 39.70
N SER A 149 -14.15 -47.00 40.62
CA SER A 149 -12.77 -47.42 40.87
C SER A 149 -12.30 -47.11 42.29
N ALA A 150 -11.32 -47.88 42.78
CA ALA A 150 -10.84 -47.80 44.16
C ALA A 150 -9.95 -46.57 44.45
N GLU A 151 -9.24 -46.05 43.45
CA GLU A 151 -8.34 -44.89 43.56
C GLU A 151 -8.72 -43.81 42.53
N PRO A 152 -9.87 -43.12 42.70
CA PRO A 152 -10.41 -42.23 41.67
C PRO A 152 -9.48 -41.08 41.29
N LEU A 153 -8.79 -40.46 42.25
CA LEU A 153 -7.82 -39.38 41.98
C LEU A 153 -6.62 -39.86 41.15
N ARG A 154 -6.13 -41.09 41.40
CA ARG A 154 -5.04 -41.68 40.62
C ARG A 154 -5.49 -41.96 39.19
N ASN A 155 -6.69 -42.52 39.02
CA ASN A 155 -7.26 -42.78 37.71
C ASN A 155 -7.55 -41.50 36.91
N PHE A 156 -7.99 -40.42 37.58
CA PHE A 156 -8.12 -39.09 36.98
C PHE A 156 -6.77 -38.63 36.37
N PHE A 157 -5.69 -38.61 37.16
CA PHE A 157 -4.38 -38.18 36.66
C PHE A 157 -3.86 -39.11 35.56
N VAL A 158 -3.96 -40.43 35.73
CA VAL A 158 -3.54 -41.40 34.72
C VAL A 158 -4.30 -41.21 33.40
N TRP A 159 -5.61 -40.93 33.42
CA TRP A 159 -6.39 -40.59 32.23
C TRP A 159 -5.85 -39.34 31.54
N VAL A 160 -5.87 -38.21 32.26
CA VAL A 160 -5.45 -36.89 31.71
C VAL A 160 -4.08 -37.00 31.05
N LEU A 161 -3.11 -37.63 31.72
CA LEU A 161 -1.73 -37.67 31.26
C LEU A 161 -1.51 -38.65 30.10
N SER A 162 -2.21 -39.80 30.10
CA SER A 162 -2.24 -40.76 29.00
C SER A 162 -2.72 -40.10 27.70
N GLU A 163 -3.80 -39.34 27.79
CA GLU A 163 -4.41 -38.60 26.68
C GLU A 163 -3.54 -37.39 26.24
N SER A 164 -3.06 -36.57 27.19
CA SER A 164 -2.19 -35.42 26.90
C SER A 164 -0.93 -35.80 26.12
N ILE A 165 -0.25 -36.89 26.51
CA ILE A 165 0.99 -37.33 25.85
C ILE A 165 0.68 -37.91 24.46
N GLY A 166 -0.40 -38.70 24.33
CA GLY A 166 -0.89 -39.20 23.04
C GLY A 166 -1.23 -38.07 22.07
N ALA A 167 -1.91 -37.03 22.56
CA ALA A 167 -2.27 -35.84 21.78
C ALA A 167 -1.04 -35.06 21.30
N LEU A 168 -0.08 -34.78 22.19
CA LEU A 168 1.16 -34.06 21.84
C LEU A 168 2.06 -34.82 20.85
N ALA A 169 1.96 -36.15 20.79
CA ALA A 169 2.70 -36.99 19.85
C ALA A 169 2.00 -37.15 18.49
N LEU A 170 0.67 -37.29 18.47
CA LEU A 170 -0.07 -37.70 17.25
C LEU A 170 -0.85 -36.55 16.59
N VAL A 171 -1.43 -35.61 17.34
CA VAL A 171 -2.29 -34.56 16.76
C VAL A 171 -1.52 -33.61 15.82
N PRO A 172 -0.30 -33.11 16.14
CA PRO A 172 0.47 -32.26 15.22
C PRO A 172 0.77 -32.93 13.87
N LEU A 173 1.16 -34.21 13.90
CA LEU A 173 1.38 -35.04 12.71
C LEU A 173 0.07 -35.23 11.92
N GLY A 174 -1.01 -35.59 12.62
CA GLY A 174 -2.32 -35.82 12.05
C GLY A 174 -2.93 -34.57 11.38
N LEU A 175 -2.78 -33.39 11.99
CA LEU A 175 -3.28 -32.13 11.43
C LEU A 175 -2.49 -31.64 10.21
N LEU A 176 -1.21 -32.00 10.08
CA LEU A 176 -0.37 -31.59 8.95
C LEU A 176 -0.33 -32.57 7.77
N PHE A 177 -0.64 -33.86 7.99
CA PHE A 177 -0.65 -34.90 6.96
C PHE A 177 -1.56 -34.53 5.76
N LYS A 178 -1.13 -34.70 4.51
CA LYS A 178 -2.02 -34.54 3.33
C LYS A 178 -1.82 -35.74 2.39
N PRO A 179 -2.83 -36.25 1.65
CA PRO A 179 -2.67 -37.45 0.81
C PRO A 179 -1.51 -37.34 -0.20
N HIS A 180 -1.32 -36.15 -0.77
CA HIS A 180 -0.22 -35.85 -1.70
C HIS A 180 1.15 -35.68 -1.00
N TYR A 181 1.23 -35.62 0.33
CA TYR A 181 2.49 -35.47 1.06
C TYR A 181 3.38 -36.73 0.93
N LEU A 182 2.76 -37.91 0.79
CA LEU A 182 3.48 -39.16 0.49
C LEU A 182 4.22 -39.10 -0.86
N LEU A 183 3.70 -38.32 -1.83
CA LEU A 183 4.38 -38.11 -3.11
C LEU A 183 5.63 -37.22 -2.98
N ARG A 184 5.77 -36.44 -1.90
CA ARG A 184 6.94 -35.59 -1.63
C ARG A 184 8.23 -36.41 -1.44
N HIS A 185 8.09 -37.63 -0.91
CA HIS A 185 9.18 -38.60 -0.79
C HIS A 185 9.64 -39.21 -2.13
N ARG A 186 9.06 -38.81 -3.27
CA ARG A 186 9.69 -39.02 -4.60
C ARG A 186 11.03 -38.30 -4.74
N ASN A 187 11.33 -37.29 -3.91
CA ASN A 187 12.67 -36.74 -3.81
C ASN A 187 13.54 -37.69 -2.95
N PRO A 188 14.51 -38.41 -3.53
CA PRO A 188 15.24 -39.46 -2.82
C PRO A 188 16.14 -38.89 -1.70
N LYS A 189 16.61 -37.64 -1.83
CA LYS A 189 17.43 -36.99 -0.79
C LYS A 189 16.67 -36.83 0.52
N LEU A 190 15.45 -36.29 0.46
CA LEU A 190 14.61 -36.08 1.63
C LEU A 190 14.23 -37.42 2.30
N LEU A 191 13.82 -38.43 1.51
CA LEU A 191 13.51 -39.75 2.06
C LEU A 191 14.75 -40.37 2.75
N LEU A 192 15.92 -40.31 2.12
CA LEU A 192 17.17 -40.81 2.71
C LEU A 192 17.52 -40.08 4.02
N GLU A 193 17.44 -38.75 4.05
CA GLU A 193 17.68 -37.95 5.25
C GLU A 193 16.70 -38.28 6.38
N THR A 194 15.41 -38.46 6.08
CA THR A 194 14.40 -38.81 7.08
C THR A 194 14.62 -40.21 7.66
N LEU A 195 14.92 -41.22 6.82
CA LEU A 195 15.21 -42.58 7.28
C LEU A 195 16.52 -42.65 8.08
N LEU A 196 17.58 -41.97 7.60
CA LEU A 196 18.86 -41.89 8.30
C LEU A 196 18.72 -41.21 9.66
N THR A 197 18.04 -40.05 9.71
CA THR A 197 17.83 -39.30 10.96
C THR A 197 16.99 -40.10 11.93
N MET A 198 15.90 -40.72 11.47
CA MET A 198 15.06 -41.60 12.29
C MET A 198 15.85 -42.77 12.87
N ALA A 199 16.62 -43.50 12.04
CA ALA A 199 17.45 -44.60 12.48
C ALA A 199 18.50 -44.16 13.53
N VAL A 200 19.18 -43.04 13.29
CA VAL A 200 20.13 -42.46 14.25
C VAL A 200 19.45 -42.09 15.57
N THR A 201 18.30 -41.41 15.54
CA THR A 201 17.57 -41.05 16.77
C THR A 201 17.09 -42.28 17.54
N LEU A 202 16.60 -43.33 16.87
CA LEU A 202 16.11 -44.54 17.53
C LEU A 202 17.26 -45.35 18.16
N VAL A 203 18.36 -45.55 17.43
CA VAL A 203 19.55 -46.24 17.96
C VAL A 203 20.18 -45.48 19.12
N LEU A 204 20.35 -44.16 19.02
CA LEU A 204 20.93 -43.36 20.11
C LEU A 204 19.98 -43.23 21.31
N SER A 205 18.66 -43.21 21.10
CA SER A 205 17.69 -43.27 22.21
C SER A 205 17.71 -44.63 22.92
N TRP A 206 17.85 -45.72 22.17
CA TRP A 206 18.00 -47.07 22.72
C TRP A 206 19.28 -47.20 23.56
N VAL A 207 20.41 -46.69 23.04
CA VAL A 207 21.68 -46.64 23.79
C VAL A 207 21.53 -45.78 25.05
N ALA A 208 20.89 -44.60 24.94
CA ALA A 208 20.67 -43.72 26.09
C ALA A 208 19.88 -44.41 27.20
N ILE A 209 18.73 -45.02 26.89
CA ILE A 209 17.86 -45.70 27.86
C ILE A 209 18.51 -46.96 28.45
N THR A 210 19.42 -47.60 27.72
CA THR A 210 20.07 -48.85 28.18
C THR A 210 21.36 -48.60 28.97
N PHE A 211 22.08 -47.50 28.73
CA PHE A 211 23.45 -47.31 29.23
C PHE A 211 23.80 -45.94 29.83
N LEU A 212 22.98 -44.89 29.65
CA LEU A 212 23.29 -43.53 30.14
C LEU A 212 22.52 -43.17 31.42
N PRO A 213 23.11 -42.40 32.34
CA PRO A 213 22.48 -42.04 33.64
C PRO A 213 21.28 -41.10 33.50
N TRP A 214 21.27 -40.23 32.48
CA TRP A 214 20.23 -39.23 32.25
C TRP A 214 19.51 -39.46 30.91
N PRO A 215 18.83 -40.61 30.73
CA PRO A 215 18.41 -41.09 29.42
C PRO A 215 17.43 -40.13 28.74
N PHE A 216 16.45 -39.60 29.48
CA PHE A 216 15.46 -38.68 28.95
C PHE A 216 16.06 -37.35 28.48
N THR A 217 17.07 -36.83 29.18
CA THR A 217 17.82 -35.62 28.79
C THR A 217 18.56 -35.84 27.48
N CYS A 218 19.19 -37.01 27.31
CA CYS A 218 19.82 -37.39 26.03
C CYS A 218 18.80 -37.50 24.90
N VAL A 219 17.62 -38.09 25.14
CA VAL A 219 16.55 -38.19 24.14
C VAL A 219 15.99 -36.81 23.77
N ILE A 220 15.79 -35.89 24.72
CA ILE A 220 15.39 -34.49 24.44
C ILE A 220 16.34 -33.85 23.41
N VAL A 221 17.66 -33.96 23.62
CA VAL A 221 18.67 -33.41 22.70
C VAL A 221 18.60 -34.08 21.32
N LEU A 222 18.38 -35.39 21.26
CA LEU A 222 18.22 -36.13 19.99
C LEU A 222 16.95 -35.71 19.22
N LEU A 223 15.83 -35.45 19.91
CA LEU A 223 14.61 -34.97 19.26
C LEU A 223 14.74 -33.51 18.82
N MET A 224 15.37 -32.64 19.62
CA MET A 224 15.68 -31.27 19.20
C MET A 224 16.63 -31.25 17.99
N TRP A 225 17.62 -32.14 17.93
CA TRP A 225 18.48 -32.30 16.75
C TRP A 225 17.70 -32.75 15.50
N SER A 226 16.76 -33.69 15.63
CA SER A 226 15.91 -34.09 14.50
C SER A 226 14.91 -33.00 14.09
N ALA A 227 14.45 -32.15 15.02
CA ALA A 227 13.67 -30.94 14.74
C ALA A 227 14.47 -29.89 13.94
N VAL A 228 15.74 -29.68 14.29
CA VAL A 228 16.68 -28.80 13.59
C VAL A 228 16.99 -29.33 12.17
N ARG A 229 16.99 -30.66 11.99
CA ARG A 229 17.37 -31.31 10.72
C ARG A 229 16.20 -31.54 9.76
N LEU A 230 15.10 -32.14 10.20
CA LEU A 230 13.99 -32.56 9.31
C LEU A 230 12.95 -31.44 9.12
N PRO A 231 12.12 -31.47 8.08
CA PRO A 231 10.92 -30.64 8.04
C PRO A 231 9.87 -31.14 9.04
N ARG A 232 8.93 -30.27 9.41
CA ARG A 232 8.03 -30.46 10.56
C ARG A 232 7.21 -31.77 10.56
N MET A 233 6.71 -32.21 9.41
CA MET A 233 5.92 -33.45 9.30
C MET A 233 6.76 -34.67 9.65
N GLU A 234 7.98 -34.67 9.13
CA GLU A 234 8.94 -35.76 9.24
C GLU A 234 9.62 -35.74 10.62
N ALA A 235 9.76 -34.57 11.26
CA ALA A 235 10.13 -34.44 12.66
C ALA A 235 9.06 -35.00 13.61
N PHE A 236 7.77 -34.62 13.47
CA PHE A 236 6.69 -35.19 14.30
C PHE A 236 6.54 -36.71 14.10
N LEU A 237 6.83 -37.24 12.90
CA LEU A 237 6.87 -38.67 12.66
C LEU A 237 7.99 -39.36 13.46
N VAL A 238 9.19 -38.77 13.49
CA VAL A 238 10.30 -39.25 14.36
C VAL A 238 9.88 -39.20 15.83
N PHE A 239 9.26 -38.11 16.30
CA PHE A 239 8.83 -37.99 17.69
C PHE A 239 7.85 -39.10 18.08
N LEU A 240 6.81 -39.33 17.25
CA LEU A 240 5.83 -40.39 17.49
C LEU A 240 6.50 -41.77 17.58
N VAL A 241 7.37 -42.13 16.62
CA VAL A 241 8.04 -43.43 16.60
C VAL A 241 9.03 -43.57 17.76
N THR A 242 9.76 -42.51 18.12
CA THR A 242 10.63 -42.53 19.31
C THR A 242 9.84 -42.69 20.60
N VAL A 243 8.76 -41.93 20.82
CA VAL A 243 7.94 -42.03 22.04
C VAL A 243 7.31 -43.43 22.17
N MET A 244 6.79 -43.99 21.09
CA MET A 244 6.32 -45.39 21.07
C MET A 244 7.43 -46.39 21.43
N MET A 245 8.65 -46.22 20.90
CA MET A 245 9.79 -47.07 21.22
C MET A 245 10.22 -46.94 22.69
N VAL A 246 10.33 -45.72 23.20
CA VAL A 246 10.71 -45.39 24.58
C VAL A 246 9.72 -46.05 25.56
N SER A 247 8.42 -45.89 25.34
CA SER A 247 7.39 -46.53 26.17
C SER A 247 7.45 -48.05 26.12
N LEU A 248 7.67 -48.65 24.94
CA LEU A 248 7.80 -50.11 24.82
C LEU A 248 9.07 -50.66 25.51
N MET A 249 10.19 -49.94 25.46
CA MET A 249 11.41 -50.30 26.19
C MET A 249 11.19 -50.26 27.71
N ILE A 250 10.50 -49.22 28.20
CA ILE A 250 10.26 -49.06 29.63
C ILE A 250 9.22 -50.08 30.14
N ALA A 251 8.18 -50.36 29.34
CA ALA A 251 7.22 -51.43 29.62
C ALA A 251 7.90 -52.80 29.72
N THR A 252 8.77 -53.13 28.76
CA THR A 252 9.45 -54.44 28.73
C THR A 252 10.61 -54.58 29.73
N LYS A 253 11.18 -53.47 30.23
CA LYS A 253 12.29 -53.48 31.22
C LYS A 253 12.17 -52.37 32.28
N PRO A 254 11.23 -52.45 33.25
CA PRO A 254 11.02 -51.39 34.25
C PRO A 254 12.25 -51.07 35.13
N MET A 255 13.13 -52.06 35.37
CA MET A 255 14.35 -51.88 36.17
C MET A 255 15.36 -50.86 35.63
N LEU A 256 15.26 -50.46 34.34
CA LEU A 256 16.16 -49.44 33.76
C LEU A 256 15.98 -48.05 34.38
N ILE A 257 14.82 -47.77 35.00
CA ILE A 257 14.52 -46.47 35.62
C ILE A 257 14.86 -46.47 37.12
N THR A 258 14.62 -47.56 37.83
CA THR A 258 14.71 -47.64 39.30
C THR A 258 16.12 -47.52 39.87
N ALA A 259 17.15 -47.44 39.03
CA ALA A 259 18.54 -47.55 39.44
C ALA A 259 19.19 -46.25 39.97
N GLN A 260 18.61 -45.05 39.75
CA GLN A 260 19.32 -43.79 40.01
C GLN A 260 18.58 -42.66 40.74
N ASN A 261 17.25 -42.54 40.68
CA ASN A 261 16.50 -41.54 41.46
C ASN A 261 15.09 -42.03 41.80
N THR A 262 14.76 -42.15 43.09
CA THR A 262 13.47 -42.71 43.55
C THR A 262 12.36 -41.66 43.62
N ASP A 263 12.56 -40.58 44.36
CA ASP A 263 11.43 -39.89 45.00
C ASP A 263 10.58 -39.06 44.02
N VAL A 264 11.20 -38.39 43.05
CA VAL A 264 10.46 -37.61 42.04
C VAL A 264 9.81 -38.52 40.99
N MET A 265 10.48 -39.60 40.57
CA MET A 265 9.93 -40.51 39.56
C MET A 265 8.87 -41.48 40.11
N LEU A 266 8.85 -41.76 41.42
CA LEU A 266 7.73 -42.46 42.05
C LEU A 266 6.46 -41.59 42.11
N ASN A 267 6.61 -40.29 42.33
CA ASN A 267 5.48 -39.36 42.48
C ASN A 267 4.98 -38.75 41.15
N ALA A 268 5.86 -38.56 40.17
CA ALA A 268 5.53 -38.00 38.85
C ALA A 268 6.17 -38.80 37.69
N PRO A 269 5.89 -40.11 37.56
CA PRO A 269 6.59 -41.00 36.61
C PRO A 269 6.48 -40.56 35.15
N TRP A 270 5.36 -39.93 34.80
CA TRP A 270 4.97 -39.45 33.47
C TRP A 270 5.72 -38.19 33.00
N LEU A 271 6.30 -37.41 33.92
CA LEU A 271 6.91 -36.11 33.64
C LEU A 271 7.97 -36.14 32.51
N PRO A 272 8.85 -37.16 32.38
CA PRO A 272 9.87 -37.17 31.34
C PRO A 272 9.33 -37.25 29.91
N PHE A 273 8.14 -37.83 29.68
CA PHE A 273 7.53 -37.88 28.34
C PHE A 273 7.00 -36.51 27.91
N LEU A 274 6.44 -35.76 28.86
CA LEU A 274 5.96 -34.40 28.62
C LEU A 274 7.15 -33.43 28.43
N MET A 275 8.21 -33.58 29.23
CA MET A 275 9.49 -32.88 29.03
C MET A 275 10.23 -33.30 27.74
N MET A 276 9.98 -34.50 27.21
CA MET A 276 10.51 -34.95 25.92
C MET A 276 9.81 -34.29 24.74
N LEU A 277 8.48 -34.21 24.77
CA LEU A 277 7.69 -33.72 23.64
C LEU A 277 7.61 -32.19 23.56
N LEU A 278 7.47 -31.46 24.67
CA LEU A 278 7.28 -30.00 24.60
C LEU A 278 8.47 -29.26 23.93
N PRO A 279 9.74 -29.46 24.33
CA PRO A 279 10.87 -28.74 23.72
C PRO A 279 11.11 -29.12 22.26
N ALA A 280 10.91 -30.40 21.92
CA ALA A 280 11.04 -30.90 20.55
C ALA A 280 9.96 -30.31 19.62
N ASN A 281 8.72 -30.24 20.10
CA ASN A 281 7.61 -29.62 19.37
C ASN A 281 7.80 -28.10 19.20
N VAL A 282 8.21 -27.38 20.24
CA VAL A 282 8.52 -25.93 20.17
C VAL A 282 9.68 -25.67 19.19
N MET A 283 10.78 -26.42 19.31
CA MET A 283 11.95 -26.30 18.42
C MET A 283 11.58 -26.57 16.95
N THR A 284 10.64 -27.47 16.69
CA THR A 284 10.11 -27.72 15.35
C THR A 284 9.37 -26.51 14.76
N MET A 285 8.68 -25.72 15.59
CA MET A 285 8.01 -24.49 15.15
C MET A 285 8.99 -23.33 14.95
N VAL A 286 9.95 -23.15 15.86
CA VAL A 286 11.01 -22.13 15.72
C VAL A 286 11.83 -22.40 14.43
N MET A 287 12.25 -23.64 14.22
CA MET A 287 12.97 -24.04 13.00
C MET A 287 12.10 -23.93 11.74
N TYR A 288 10.78 -24.16 11.83
CA TYR A 288 9.87 -23.92 10.70
C TYR A 288 9.77 -22.42 10.34
N ALA A 289 9.66 -21.54 11.33
CA ALA A 289 9.61 -20.09 11.13
C ALA A 289 10.90 -19.58 10.48
N PHE A 290 12.07 -19.88 11.09
CA PHE A 290 13.39 -19.48 10.57
C PHE A 290 13.64 -19.98 9.12
N ARG A 291 13.19 -21.18 8.79
CA ARG A 291 13.28 -21.72 7.42
C ARG A 291 12.29 -21.06 6.44
N ALA A 292 11.12 -20.64 6.90
CA ALA A 292 10.16 -19.91 6.08
C ALA A 292 10.67 -18.50 5.77
N GLU A 293 11.20 -17.81 6.78
CA GLU A 293 11.87 -16.51 6.69
C GLU A 293 13.10 -16.56 5.77
N ARG A 294 14.05 -17.46 6.02
CA ARG A 294 15.22 -17.64 5.14
C ARG A 294 14.82 -17.95 3.69
N LYS A 295 13.77 -18.75 3.49
CA LYS A 295 13.22 -19.01 2.14
C LYS A 295 12.57 -17.76 1.54
N HIS A 296 11.92 -16.92 2.33
CA HIS A 296 11.36 -15.65 1.87
C HIS A 296 12.48 -14.68 1.44
N ILE A 297 13.56 -14.59 2.22
CA ILE A 297 14.76 -13.81 1.86
C ILE A 297 15.36 -14.34 0.54
N THR A 298 15.63 -15.64 0.43
CA THR A 298 16.19 -16.23 -0.80
C THR A 298 15.23 -16.08 -2.00
N GLU A 299 13.92 -16.21 -1.83
CA GLU A 299 12.97 -15.93 -2.92
C GLU A 299 12.91 -14.45 -3.29
N SER A 300 13.05 -13.53 -2.33
CA SER A 300 13.10 -12.09 -2.61
C SER A 300 14.37 -11.74 -3.39
N GLU A 301 15.51 -12.29 -2.96
CA GLU A 301 16.82 -12.14 -3.61
C GLU A 301 16.82 -12.75 -5.03
N GLU A 302 16.28 -13.96 -5.20
CA GLU A 302 16.10 -14.57 -6.52
C GLU A 302 15.12 -13.77 -7.39
N ARG A 303 14.03 -13.21 -6.83
CA ARG A 303 13.10 -12.36 -7.60
C ARG A 303 13.77 -11.07 -8.06
N PHE A 304 14.48 -10.36 -7.17
CA PHE A 304 15.24 -9.15 -7.52
C PHE A 304 16.30 -9.46 -8.59
N ARG A 305 17.10 -10.50 -8.38
CA ARG A 305 18.16 -10.92 -9.30
C ARG A 305 17.59 -11.32 -10.67
N ASN A 306 16.46 -12.04 -10.72
CA ASN A 306 15.80 -12.39 -11.98
C ASN A 306 15.13 -11.19 -12.65
N ALA A 307 14.55 -10.24 -11.89
CA ALA A 307 13.96 -9.03 -12.44
C ALA A 307 15.03 -8.15 -13.11
N MET A 308 16.20 -8.00 -12.49
CA MET A 308 17.36 -7.33 -13.07
C MET A 308 17.88 -8.10 -14.31
N GLU A 309 18.13 -9.41 -14.16
CA GLU A 309 18.82 -10.23 -15.17
C GLU A 309 17.99 -10.50 -16.45
N TYR A 310 16.66 -10.49 -16.34
CA TYR A 310 15.73 -10.71 -17.45
C TYR A 310 14.91 -9.45 -17.83
N SER A 311 15.30 -8.27 -17.35
CA SER A 311 14.76 -7.02 -17.89
C SER A 311 15.10 -6.90 -19.38
N ALA A 312 14.15 -6.39 -20.17
CA ALA A 312 14.40 -6.05 -21.57
C ALA A 312 15.25 -4.77 -21.70
N ILE A 313 15.21 -3.92 -20.67
CA ILE A 313 16.00 -2.71 -20.50
C ILE A 313 17.35 -3.09 -19.86
N GLY A 314 18.44 -2.44 -20.26
CA GLY A 314 19.74 -2.62 -19.62
C GLY A 314 19.67 -2.20 -18.15
N MET A 315 20.26 -2.97 -17.24
CA MET A 315 20.25 -2.64 -15.81
C MET A 315 21.60 -2.94 -15.18
N ALA A 316 22.04 -2.07 -14.27
CA ALA A 316 23.27 -2.22 -13.52
C ALA A 316 23.15 -1.79 -12.06
N LEU A 317 23.99 -2.40 -11.22
CA LEU A 317 24.41 -1.86 -9.93
C LEU A 317 25.78 -1.21 -10.13
N VAL A 318 25.95 0.02 -9.66
CA VAL A 318 27.15 0.85 -9.88
C VAL A 318 27.65 1.35 -8.53
N GLY A 319 28.94 1.21 -8.26
CA GLY A 319 29.57 1.66 -7.01
C GLY A 319 29.68 3.18 -6.94
N ILE A 320 29.94 3.71 -5.75
CA ILE A 320 30.03 5.16 -5.53
C ILE A 320 31.16 5.84 -6.32
N GLU A 321 32.23 5.12 -6.68
CA GLU A 321 33.29 5.60 -7.59
C GLU A 321 32.98 5.38 -9.08
N GLY A 322 31.78 4.90 -9.43
CA GLY A 322 31.33 4.62 -10.80
C GLY A 322 31.75 3.28 -11.40
N GLN A 323 32.36 2.39 -10.61
CA GLN A 323 32.67 1.02 -11.03
C GLN A 323 31.38 0.22 -11.26
N TRP A 324 31.28 -0.53 -12.37
CA TRP A 324 30.13 -1.39 -12.61
C TRP A 324 30.19 -2.62 -11.66
N LEU A 325 29.39 -2.65 -10.60
CA LEU A 325 29.38 -3.78 -9.64
C LEU A 325 28.68 -5.02 -10.23
N GLN A 326 27.58 -4.81 -10.95
CA GLN A 326 26.82 -5.86 -11.63
C GLN A 326 26.10 -5.25 -12.83
N ALA A 327 26.04 -5.97 -13.96
CA ALA A 327 25.29 -5.58 -15.15
C ALA A 327 24.47 -6.77 -15.64
N ASN A 328 23.26 -6.51 -16.15
CA ASN A 328 22.40 -7.54 -16.72
C ASN A 328 22.77 -7.87 -18.18
N LYS A 329 22.19 -8.95 -18.72
CA LYS A 329 22.41 -9.36 -20.12
C LYS A 329 22.04 -8.30 -21.15
N ALA A 330 20.95 -7.55 -20.94
CA ALA A 330 20.52 -6.52 -21.89
C ALA A 330 21.57 -5.41 -22.03
N LEU A 331 22.12 -4.92 -20.92
CA LEU A 331 23.18 -3.91 -20.94
C LEU A 331 24.49 -4.43 -21.55
N CYS A 332 24.87 -5.68 -21.23
CA CYS A 332 26.03 -6.34 -21.83
C CYS A 332 25.88 -6.50 -23.36
N GLN A 333 24.66 -6.75 -23.85
CA GLN A 333 24.36 -6.85 -25.28
C GLN A 333 24.36 -5.49 -25.97
N PHE A 334 23.73 -4.48 -25.35
CA PHE A 334 23.65 -3.11 -25.86
C PHE A 334 25.04 -2.45 -26.01
N LEU A 335 25.89 -2.56 -24.99
CA LEU A 335 27.25 -2.00 -25.03
C LEU A 335 28.28 -2.94 -25.67
N GLY A 336 27.97 -4.22 -25.89
CA GLY A 336 28.86 -5.21 -26.51
C GLY A 336 29.99 -5.75 -25.61
N TYR A 337 30.01 -5.40 -24.32
CA TYR A 337 30.99 -5.90 -23.33
C TYR A 337 30.43 -7.08 -22.54
N SER A 338 31.29 -8.01 -22.11
CA SER A 338 30.87 -9.03 -21.14
C SER A 338 30.89 -8.47 -19.71
N GLN A 339 30.08 -9.06 -18.82
CA GLN A 339 29.96 -8.59 -17.43
C GLN A 339 31.31 -8.46 -16.68
N PRO A 340 32.30 -9.37 -16.80
CA PRO A 340 33.61 -9.20 -16.16
C PRO A 340 34.47 -8.10 -16.79
N GLU A 341 34.24 -7.75 -18.06
CA GLU A 341 34.91 -6.63 -18.72
C GLU A 341 34.30 -5.30 -18.27
N LEU A 342 32.95 -5.22 -18.14
CA LEU A 342 32.30 -4.07 -17.51
C LEU A 342 32.76 -3.88 -16.06
N GLN A 343 32.87 -4.95 -15.26
CA GLN A 343 33.36 -4.90 -13.88
C GLN A 343 34.82 -4.43 -13.73
N ALA A 344 35.61 -4.45 -14.81
CA ALA A 344 36.97 -3.89 -14.84
C ALA A 344 37.03 -2.44 -15.34
N LEU A 345 35.89 -1.88 -15.73
CA LEU A 345 35.71 -0.52 -16.23
C LEU A 345 34.83 0.29 -15.27
N THR A 346 34.75 1.59 -15.52
CA THR A 346 33.79 2.48 -14.87
C THR A 346 32.83 3.06 -15.91
N PHE A 347 31.66 3.57 -15.50
CA PHE A 347 30.71 4.09 -16.49
C PHE A 347 31.26 5.34 -17.20
N GLN A 348 32.10 6.14 -16.53
CA GLN A 348 32.77 7.34 -17.09
C GLN A 348 33.67 7.01 -18.29
N GLN A 349 34.06 5.75 -18.45
CA GLN A 349 34.87 5.27 -19.57
C GLN A 349 34.04 4.83 -20.79
N LEU A 350 32.71 4.77 -20.65
CA LEU A 350 31.76 4.28 -21.65
C LEU A 350 30.71 5.32 -22.07
N THR A 351 30.40 6.30 -21.22
CA THR A 351 29.59 7.46 -21.62
C THR A 351 30.34 8.33 -22.65
N TRP A 352 29.62 8.99 -23.55
CA TRP A 352 30.18 9.84 -24.61
C TRP A 352 30.79 11.17 -24.07
N PRO A 353 31.84 11.78 -24.69
CA PRO A 353 32.58 12.93 -24.17
C PRO A 353 31.83 14.27 -24.08
N GLU A 354 30.76 14.45 -24.85
CA GLU A 354 29.85 15.60 -24.72
C GLU A 354 28.62 15.27 -23.87
N ASP A 355 28.60 14.05 -23.33
CA ASP A 355 27.77 13.64 -22.20
C ASP A 355 28.75 13.42 -20.99
N LEU A 356 29.85 14.23 -20.91
CA LEU A 356 31.02 14.08 -20.01
C LEU A 356 31.50 15.31 -19.15
N ASN A 357 30.62 16.30 -18.82
CA ASN A 357 30.35 17.06 -17.53
C ASN A 357 28.91 17.35 -16.73
N ASN A 358 27.57 16.90 -16.56
CA ASN A 358 26.31 15.96 -16.77
C ASN A 358 26.02 14.36 -16.66
N ASP A 359 26.82 13.32 -16.95
CA ASP A 359 27.15 12.03 -16.19
C ASP A 359 28.54 11.71 -15.29
N LEU A 360 29.53 12.36 -14.49
CA LEU A 360 29.96 13.27 -13.22
C LEU A 360 29.62 14.75 -12.45
N GLU A 361 28.66 15.78 -12.37
CA GLU A 361 27.38 16.58 -12.88
C GLU A 361 25.76 16.34 -13.18
N SER A 362 25.08 15.19 -13.58
CA SER A 362 23.76 14.52 -13.10
C SER A 362 23.58 13.19 -12.13
N LEU A 363 24.54 12.52 -11.38
CA LEU A 363 24.64 11.52 -10.22
C LEU A 363 25.75 11.55 -9.03
N ASP A 364 26.72 12.48 -8.84
CA ASP A 364 27.74 12.61 -7.73
C ASP A 364 27.08 13.07 -6.46
N GLU A 365 26.26 14.10 -6.58
CA GLU A 365 25.00 14.23 -5.88
C GLU A 365 24.10 13.00 -6.20
N LEU A 366 24.44 11.78 -5.85
CA LEU A 366 23.40 10.78 -5.54
C LEU A 366 23.78 10.13 -4.22
N VAL A 367 24.32 11.01 -3.38
CA VAL A 367 25.30 10.81 -2.32
C VAL A 367 25.06 11.88 -1.28
N ARG A 368 24.84 13.14 -1.70
CA ARG A 368 24.58 14.31 -0.85
C ARG A 368 23.20 14.23 -0.19
N GLY A 369 22.16 13.77 -0.90
CA GLY A 369 20.89 13.38 -0.25
C GLY A 369 19.57 13.92 -0.81
N ASP A 370 19.54 14.50 -2.01
CA ASP A 370 18.58 15.55 -2.34
C ASP A 370 17.63 15.24 -3.52
N ILE A 371 18.00 14.41 -4.52
CA ILE A 371 17.03 13.71 -5.40
C ILE A 371 17.19 12.20 -5.25
N ASN A 372 16.12 11.49 -5.56
CA ASN A 372 16.05 10.05 -5.39
C ASN A 372 16.35 9.29 -6.69
N SER A 373 16.20 9.94 -7.85
CA SER A 373 16.53 9.40 -9.16
C SER A 373 16.58 10.45 -10.29
N TYR A 374 17.56 10.37 -11.20
CA TYR A 374 17.59 11.13 -12.47
C TYR A 374 17.17 10.26 -13.66
N SER A 375 16.78 10.92 -14.75
CA SER A 375 16.55 10.31 -16.06
C SER A 375 17.05 11.25 -17.16
N MET A 376 17.76 10.73 -18.16
CA MET A 376 18.31 11.50 -19.28
C MET A 376 18.51 10.64 -20.53
N GLU A 377 18.30 11.22 -21.70
CA GLU A 377 18.74 10.64 -22.97
C GLU A 377 20.22 10.98 -23.19
N LYS A 378 21.09 9.97 -23.32
CA LYS A 378 22.52 10.16 -23.56
C LYS A 378 23.10 9.09 -24.47
N ARG A 379 24.35 9.27 -24.87
CA ARG A 379 25.08 8.39 -25.78
C ARG A 379 26.12 7.55 -25.02
N TYR A 380 26.28 6.31 -25.45
CA TYR A 380 27.34 5.42 -24.99
C TYR A 380 28.23 4.98 -26.15
N TYR A 381 29.51 4.74 -25.85
CA TYR A 381 30.40 3.94 -26.69
C TYR A 381 30.13 2.45 -26.49
N THR A 382 29.86 1.75 -27.58
CA THR A 382 29.96 0.28 -27.61
C THR A 382 31.41 -0.16 -27.62
N ARG A 383 31.66 -1.44 -27.36
CA ARG A 383 32.96 -2.11 -27.51
C ARG A 383 33.62 -1.89 -28.89
N ASN A 384 32.82 -1.64 -29.93
CA ASN A 384 33.30 -1.41 -31.29
C ASN A 384 33.70 0.06 -31.56
N GLY A 385 33.43 0.98 -30.62
CA GLY A 385 33.57 2.42 -30.79
C GLY A 385 32.37 3.08 -31.48
N GLU A 386 31.28 2.34 -31.71
CA GLU A 386 30.03 2.90 -32.26
C GLU A 386 29.26 3.64 -31.17
N VAL A 387 28.56 4.71 -31.57
CA VAL A 387 27.79 5.58 -30.66
C VAL A 387 26.33 5.15 -30.69
N VAL A 388 25.75 4.83 -29.53
CA VAL A 388 24.35 4.39 -29.39
C VAL A 388 23.59 5.26 -28.39
N TRP A 389 22.37 5.65 -28.73
CA TRP A 389 21.49 6.39 -27.81
C TRP A 389 20.80 5.48 -26.81
N ALA A 390 20.73 5.90 -25.55
CA ALA A 390 19.90 5.30 -24.53
C ALA A 390 19.22 6.34 -23.62
N LEU A 391 18.02 6.01 -23.15
CA LEU A 391 17.42 6.64 -21.99
C LEU A 391 18.01 5.98 -20.73
N LEU A 392 18.93 6.70 -20.08
CA LEU A 392 19.42 6.36 -18.75
C LEU A 392 18.40 6.81 -17.70
N THR A 393 18.18 5.99 -16.67
CA THR A 393 17.51 6.37 -15.43
C THR A 393 18.26 5.74 -14.26
N VAL A 394 18.63 6.50 -13.23
CA VAL A 394 19.39 5.96 -12.09
C VAL A 394 18.78 6.41 -10.77
N SER A 395 18.83 5.55 -9.76
CA SER A 395 18.45 5.82 -8.37
C SER A 395 19.52 5.29 -7.39
N VAL A 396 19.50 5.72 -6.12
CA VAL A 396 20.46 5.23 -5.11
C VAL A 396 19.81 4.35 -4.05
N VAL A 397 20.56 3.31 -3.66
CA VAL A 397 20.35 2.58 -2.41
C VAL A 397 21.29 3.15 -1.36
N ARG A 398 20.73 3.65 -0.26
CA ARG A 398 21.46 4.21 0.88
C ARG A 398 21.47 3.20 2.05
N HIS A 399 22.50 3.27 2.88
CA HIS A 399 22.58 2.61 4.19
C HIS A 399 21.55 3.20 5.17
N THR A 400 21.36 2.54 6.32
CA THR A 400 20.47 3.01 7.40
C THR A 400 20.92 4.32 8.05
N ASP A 401 22.18 4.73 7.86
CA ASP A 401 22.72 6.03 8.28
C ASP A 401 22.53 7.16 7.23
N GLY A 402 21.99 6.84 6.05
CA GLY A 402 21.78 7.77 4.93
C GLY A 402 22.94 7.85 3.93
N SER A 403 24.10 7.23 4.20
CA SER A 403 25.23 7.19 3.26
C SER A 403 24.89 6.34 2.03
N PRO A 404 25.37 6.70 0.82
CA PRO A 404 25.13 5.93 -0.38
C PRO A 404 25.93 4.62 -0.39
N LEU A 405 25.27 3.53 -0.75
CA LEU A 405 25.87 2.19 -0.83
C LEU A 405 26.17 1.80 -2.29
N TYR A 406 25.20 1.98 -3.20
CA TYR A 406 25.37 1.86 -4.64
C TYR A 406 24.22 2.53 -5.40
N PHE A 407 24.42 2.78 -6.68
CA PHE A 407 23.40 3.25 -7.62
C PHE A 407 22.77 2.08 -8.39
N ILE A 408 21.49 2.17 -8.73
CA ILE A 408 20.77 1.26 -9.64
C ILE A 408 20.50 2.02 -10.94
N ALA A 409 21.24 1.70 -12.00
CA ALA A 409 21.05 2.28 -13.32
C ALA A 409 20.15 1.40 -14.19
N GLN A 410 19.33 2.04 -15.03
CA GLN A 410 18.46 1.46 -16.05
C GLN A 410 18.74 2.19 -17.37
N ILE A 411 18.90 1.47 -18.47
CA ILE A 411 19.47 1.96 -19.73
C ILE A 411 18.66 1.35 -20.88
N GLU A 412 17.70 2.11 -21.43
CA GLU A 412 16.78 1.68 -22.48
C GLU A 412 17.25 2.18 -23.86
N ASP A 413 17.29 1.30 -24.86
CA ASP A 413 17.65 1.68 -26.24
C ASP A 413 16.51 2.48 -26.89
N ILE A 414 16.83 3.69 -27.37
CA ILE A 414 15.85 4.63 -27.97
C ILE A 414 16.14 4.94 -29.45
N ASN A 415 17.06 4.22 -30.10
CA ASN A 415 17.49 4.54 -31.47
C ASN A 415 16.34 4.45 -32.49
N ASP A 416 15.53 3.40 -32.42
CA ASP A 416 14.35 3.20 -33.31
C ASP A 416 13.26 4.26 -33.08
N LEU A 417 13.08 4.72 -31.83
CA LEU A 417 12.10 5.76 -31.48
C LEU A 417 12.49 7.10 -32.14
N LYS A 418 13.74 7.55 -31.91
CA LYS A 418 14.26 8.80 -32.48
C LYS A 418 14.23 8.78 -34.01
N HIS A 419 14.57 7.65 -34.64
CA HIS A 419 14.47 7.51 -36.09
C HIS A 419 13.02 7.59 -36.59
N THR A 420 12.06 7.00 -35.87
CA THR A 420 10.63 6.96 -36.29
C THR A 420 9.93 8.30 -36.11
N GLU A 421 10.16 9.02 -35.01
CA GLU A 421 9.61 10.36 -34.77
C GLU A 421 10.11 11.35 -35.84
N TRP A 422 11.42 11.32 -36.12
CA TRP A 422 12.08 12.15 -37.13
C TRP A 422 11.53 11.92 -38.54
N VAL A 423 11.16 10.67 -38.90
CA VAL A 423 10.53 10.37 -40.19
C VAL A 423 9.08 10.86 -40.24
N ASN A 424 8.25 10.54 -39.25
CA ASN A 424 6.81 10.81 -39.31
C ASN A 424 6.47 12.30 -39.25
N LYS A 425 7.08 13.06 -38.32
CA LYS A 425 6.86 14.51 -38.20
C LYS A 425 7.22 15.22 -39.51
N ARG A 426 8.40 14.88 -40.05
CA ARG A 426 8.96 15.37 -41.32
C ARG A 426 8.17 14.95 -42.56
N LEU A 427 7.25 13.99 -42.46
CA LEU A 427 6.36 13.58 -43.56
C LEU A 427 4.99 14.27 -43.49
N MET A 428 4.38 14.34 -42.30
CA MET A 428 3.02 14.91 -42.15
C MET A 428 3.03 16.44 -42.27
N GLU A 429 3.98 17.11 -41.62
CA GLU A 429 4.17 18.57 -41.78
C GLU A 429 4.42 18.91 -43.26
N ARG A 430 5.21 18.09 -43.97
CA ARG A 430 5.48 18.27 -45.40
C ARG A 430 4.25 18.16 -46.30
N ILE A 431 3.25 17.35 -45.98
CA ILE A 431 2.07 17.19 -46.86
C ILE A 431 1.05 18.31 -46.63
N THR A 432 0.75 18.64 -45.37
CA THR A 432 -0.19 19.73 -45.06
C THR A 432 0.38 21.08 -45.51
N LEU A 433 1.63 21.39 -45.14
CA LEU A 433 2.28 22.64 -45.55
C LEU A 433 2.51 22.70 -47.07
N ALA A 434 2.73 21.60 -47.78
CA ALA A 434 2.86 21.65 -49.25
C ALA A 434 1.56 22.04 -49.97
N ASN A 435 0.40 21.78 -49.38
CA ASN A 435 -0.89 22.21 -49.94
C ASN A 435 -1.30 23.60 -49.44
N GLU A 436 -1.10 23.91 -48.15
CA GLU A 436 -1.46 25.21 -47.58
C GLU A 436 -0.49 26.31 -48.00
N ALA A 437 0.83 26.13 -47.83
CA ALA A 437 1.85 27.05 -48.37
C ALA A 437 2.03 26.92 -49.90
N GLY A 438 1.31 25.98 -50.54
CA GLY A 438 1.09 25.96 -51.98
C GLY A 438 0.00 26.93 -52.47
N GLY A 439 -0.74 27.56 -51.56
CA GLY A 439 -1.78 28.54 -51.87
C GLY A 439 -2.94 27.95 -52.70
N ILE A 440 -3.38 26.72 -52.40
CA ILE A 440 -4.26 25.92 -53.26
C ILE A 440 -5.71 25.88 -52.72
N GLY A 441 -6.71 26.16 -53.58
CA GLY A 441 -8.14 25.97 -53.31
C GLY A 441 -8.78 25.03 -54.34
N ILE A 442 -9.74 24.22 -53.91
CA ILE A 442 -10.30 23.08 -54.68
C ILE A 442 -11.75 23.38 -55.13
N TRP A 443 -12.12 22.94 -56.33
CA TRP A 443 -13.48 23.06 -56.88
C TRP A 443 -13.91 21.81 -57.63
N GLU A 444 -15.22 21.56 -57.66
CA GLU A 444 -15.85 20.42 -58.35
C GLU A 444 -17.07 20.89 -59.14
N TRP A 445 -17.27 20.37 -60.36
CA TRP A 445 -18.37 20.74 -61.25
C TRP A 445 -19.06 19.48 -61.79
N ASP A 446 -20.25 19.18 -61.26
CA ASP A 446 -21.14 18.14 -61.76
C ASP A 446 -21.87 18.63 -63.01
N LEU A 447 -21.97 17.79 -64.06
CA LEU A 447 -22.52 18.19 -65.36
C LEU A 447 -24.00 17.78 -65.56
N GLN A 448 -24.51 16.83 -64.78
CA GLN A 448 -25.92 16.44 -64.77
C GLN A 448 -26.38 16.06 -63.34
N PRO A 449 -27.10 16.96 -62.62
CA PRO A 449 -27.43 18.34 -62.99
C PRO A 449 -26.19 19.25 -63.05
N ASP A 450 -26.29 20.33 -63.83
CA ASP A 450 -25.23 21.35 -63.93
C ASP A 450 -25.09 22.13 -62.61
N VAL A 451 -24.09 21.76 -61.81
CA VAL A 451 -23.85 22.29 -60.46
C VAL A 451 -22.36 22.44 -60.21
N ILE A 452 -21.90 23.67 -59.99
CA ILE A 452 -20.56 23.96 -59.47
C ILE A 452 -20.61 23.97 -57.94
N SER A 453 -19.58 23.40 -57.31
CA SER A 453 -19.29 23.51 -55.89
C SER A 453 -17.83 23.91 -55.69
N TRP A 454 -17.58 24.77 -54.72
CA TRP A 454 -16.26 25.29 -54.38
C TRP A 454 -15.95 24.92 -52.94
N ASP A 455 -14.69 24.61 -52.63
CA ASP A 455 -14.24 24.53 -51.25
C ASP A 455 -14.19 25.93 -50.61
N LYS A 456 -13.91 25.95 -49.29
CA LYS A 456 -13.83 27.19 -48.52
C LYS A 456 -12.79 28.17 -49.10
N ARG A 457 -11.64 27.67 -49.56
CA ARG A 457 -10.54 28.49 -50.07
C ARG A 457 -10.84 29.06 -51.45
N MET A 458 -11.59 28.37 -52.29
CA MET A 458 -12.08 28.86 -53.58
C MET A 458 -13.05 30.04 -53.43
N PHE A 459 -13.99 29.98 -52.46
CA PHE A 459 -14.84 31.13 -52.15
C PHE A 459 -14.02 32.33 -51.62
N GLU A 460 -12.98 32.09 -50.81
CA GLU A 460 -12.06 33.13 -50.32
C GLU A 460 -11.24 33.77 -51.46
N MET A 461 -10.63 32.95 -52.32
CA MET A 461 -9.80 33.41 -53.45
C MET A 461 -10.55 34.37 -54.38
N TYR A 462 -11.83 34.08 -54.67
CA TYR A 462 -12.68 34.89 -55.54
C TYR A 462 -13.56 35.90 -54.77
N GLU A 463 -13.44 35.96 -53.44
CA GLU A 463 -14.15 36.87 -52.52
C GLU A 463 -15.69 36.86 -52.60
N ILE A 464 -16.23 35.74 -53.06
CA ILE A 464 -17.66 35.48 -53.21
C ILE A 464 -18.18 34.89 -51.89
N PRO A 465 -19.17 35.52 -51.22
CA PRO A 465 -19.77 34.96 -50.01
C PRO A 465 -20.35 33.57 -50.24
N ALA A 466 -19.96 32.59 -49.41
CA ALA A 466 -20.28 31.16 -49.60
C ALA A 466 -21.77 30.78 -49.52
N HIS A 467 -22.68 31.74 -49.29
CA HIS A 467 -24.13 31.53 -49.46
C HIS A 467 -24.61 31.78 -50.90
N ILE A 468 -23.79 32.41 -51.75
CA ILE A 468 -24.02 32.54 -53.19
C ILE A 468 -23.55 31.24 -53.85
N LYS A 469 -24.43 30.57 -54.61
CA LYS A 469 -24.04 29.38 -55.37
C LYS A 469 -23.11 29.77 -56.53
N PRO A 470 -21.93 29.14 -56.67
CA PRO A 470 -21.05 29.41 -57.79
C PRO A 470 -21.67 28.87 -59.09
N THR A 471 -21.45 29.59 -60.18
CA THR A 471 -21.95 29.26 -61.53
C THR A 471 -20.90 29.64 -62.57
N TRP A 472 -21.00 29.08 -63.78
CA TRP A 472 -20.09 29.39 -64.88
C TRP A 472 -19.95 30.90 -65.13
N GLN A 473 -21.08 31.60 -65.18
CA GLN A 473 -21.12 33.05 -65.41
C GLN A 473 -20.51 33.83 -64.24
N LEU A 474 -20.73 33.42 -62.98
CA LEU A 474 -20.12 34.07 -61.81
C LEU A 474 -18.58 33.94 -61.83
N TRP A 475 -18.07 32.77 -62.22
CA TRP A 475 -16.63 32.57 -62.42
C TRP A 475 -16.11 33.43 -63.57
N HIS A 476 -16.72 33.36 -64.75
CA HIS A 476 -16.33 34.14 -65.93
C HIS A 476 -16.35 35.66 -65.68
N ASP A 477 -17.36 36.18 -64.97
CA ASP A 477 -17.45 37.60 -64.65
C ASP A 477 -16.49 38.06 -63.55
N SER A 478 -15.86 37.13 -62.81
CA SER A 478 -14.77 37.43 -61.87
C SER A 478 -13.41 37.62 -62.57
N ILE A 479 -13.25 37.11 -63.80
CA ILE A 479 -12.02 37.22 -64.59
C ILE A 479 -11.90 38.64 -65.16
N ILE A 480 -10.67 39.16 -65.25
CA ILE A 480 -10.39 40.46 -65.88
C ILE A 480 -10.72 40.41 -67.39
N PRO A 481 -11.42 41.42 -67.97
CA PRO A 481 -11.98 41.34 -69.32
C PRO A 481 -11.01 40.89 -70.42
N GLU A 482 -9.76 41.34 -70.34
CA GLU A 482 -8.67 41.03 -71.27
C GLU A 482 -8.25 39.55 -71.26
N ASP A 483 -8.52 38.80 -70.19
CA ASP A 483 -8.14 37.39 -70.03
C ASP A 483 -9.29 36.40 -70.35
N ARG A 484 -10.51 36.90 -70.63
CA ARG A 484 -11.76 36.09 -70.68
C ARG A 484 -11.92 35.20 -71.91
N GLU A 485 -11.78 35.78 -73.11
CA GLU A 485 -12.11 35.07 -74.37
C GLU A 485 -11.21 33.85 -74.58
N GLN A 486 -9.95 33.95 -74.16
CA GLN A 486 -8.99 32.84 -74.15
C GLN A 486 -9.33 31.76 -73.11
N ALA A 487 -9.88 32.14 -71.94
CA ALA A 487 -10.25 31.22 -70.87
C ALA A 487 -11.45 30.33 -71.23
N GLU A 488 -12.51 30.90 -71.83
CA GLU A 488 -13.69 30.12 -72.24
C GLU A 488 -13.36 29.05 -73.29
N GLN A 489 -12.58 29.42 -74.32
CA GLN A 489 -12.27 28.53 -75.44
C GLN A 489 -11.50 27.28 -74.97
N ILE A 490 -10.50 27.45 -74.11
CA ILE A 490 -9.68 26.35 -73.57
C ILE A 490 -10.53 25.32 -72.83
N ILE A 491 -11.49 25.76 -72.00
CA ILE A 491 -12.33 24.85 -71.20
C ILE A 491 -13.39 24.16 -72.08
N ARG A 492 -13.96 24.88 -73.07
CA ARG A 492 -14.94 24.34 -74.03
C ARG A 492 -14.33 23.20 -74.86
N ASP A 493 -13.11 23.38 -75.35
CA ASP A 493 -12.41 22.36 -76.13
C ASP A 493 -12.00 21.16 -75.24
N SER A 494 -11.59 21.41 -73.99
CA SER A 494 -11.23 20.35 -73.03
C SER A 494 -12.41 19.43 -72.69
N LEU A 495 -13.62 19.98 -72.57
CA LEU A 495 -14.86 19.22 -72.34
C LEU A 495 -15.21 18.35 -73.55
N MET A 496 -15.19 18.90 -74.77
CA MET A 496 -15.50 18.18 -76.01
C MET A 496 -14.51 17.06 -76.29
N ALA A 497 -13.21 17.30 -76.08
CA ALA A 497 -12.16 16.30 -76.25
C ALA A 497 -12.03 15.31 -75.08
N ARG A 498 -12.77 15.51 -73.98
CA ARG A 498 -12.70 14.71 -72.74
C ARG A 498 -11.27 14.58 -72.18
N VAL A 499 -10.56 15.70 -72.02
CA VAL A 499 -9.18 15.78 -71.50
C VAL A 499 -9.09 16.72 -70.26
N PRO A 500 -8.04 16.62 -69.43
CA PRO A 500 -7.76 17.60 -68.37
C PRO A 500 -7.15 18.90 -68.94
N PHE A 501 -7.27 20.02 -68.21
CA PHE A 501 -6.74 21.32 -68.62
C PHE A 501 -5.85 22.01 -67.57
N LYS A 502 -5.05 22.97 -68.06
CA LYS A 502 -4.34 23.99 -67.27
C LYS A 502 -4.65 25.37 -67.84
N LEU A 503 -4.88 26.36 -66.99
CA LEU A 503 -5.18 27.75 -67.37
C LEU A 503 -4.52 28.72 -66.38
N GLU A 504 -4.09 29.90 -66.85
CA GLU A 504 -3.54 30.98 -65.99
C GLU A 504 -4.18 32.31 -66.39
N PHE A 505 -4.75 33.04 -65.42
CA PHE A 505 -5.58 34.22 -65.66
C PHE A 505 -5.65 35.10 -64.40
N ARG A 506 -6.04 36.36 -64.58
CA ARG A 506 -6.20 37.31 -63.46
C ARG A 506 -7.67 37.49 -63.12
N ILE A 507 -7.96 37.52 -61.83
CA ILE A 507 -9.31 37.80 -61.31
C ILE A 507 -9.33 39.15 -60.61
N ARG A 508 -10.47 39.84 -60.68
CA ARG A 508 -10.67 41.10 -59.97
C ARG A 508 -11.31 40.81 -58.61
N VAL A 509 -10.58 41.14 -57.55
CA VAL A 509 -11.05 41.08 -56.16
C VAL A 509 -11.33 42.50 -55.66
N LYS A 510 -11.93 42.65 -54.47
CA LYS A 510 -12.35 43.97 -53.96
C LYS A 510 -11.15 44.90 -53.75
N GLU A 511 -10.02 44.34 -53.32
CA GLU A 511 -8.76 45.05 -53.11
C GLU A 511 -7.72 44.73 -54.19
N GLY A 512 -8.15 44.64 -55.46
CA GLY A 512 -7.25 44.65 -56.61
C GLY A 512 -7.32 43.40 -57.49
N VAL A 513 -6.18 42.74 -57.69
CA VAL A 513 -6.00 41.70 -58.72
C VAL A 513 -5.21 40.51 -58.18
N ARG A 514 -5.83 39.33 -58.13
CA ARG A 514 -5.15 38.06 -57.82
C ARG A 514 -4.76 37.33 -59.11
N HIS A 515 -3.63 36.65 -59.09
CA HIS A 515 -3.07 35.90 -60.22
C HIS A 515 -3.32 34.40 -60.04
N ILE A 516 -4.32 33.84 -60.71
CA ILE A 516 -4.77 32.46 -60.47
C ILE A 516 -4.26 31.49 -61.55
N ARG A 517 -3.80 30.32 -61.11
CA ARG A 517 -3.43 29.17 -61.94
C ARG A 517 -4.39 28.01 -61.67
N SER A 518 -5.21 27.65 -62.66
CA SER A 518 -6.18 26.56 -62.59
C SER A 518 -5.67 25.28 -63.26
N LEU A 519 -6.02 24.13 -62.68
CA LEU A 519 -5.68 22.77 -63.11
C LEU A 519 -6.90 21.86 -62.84
N ALA A 520 -7.41 21.12 -63.83
CA ALA A 520 -8.60 20.28 -63.63
C ALA A 520 -8.53 18.90 -64.29
N ASN A 521 -9.04 17.89 -63.58
CA ASN A 521 -9.21 16.51 -64.01
C ASN A 521 -10.71 16.14 -64.08
N ARG A 522 -11.03 14.97 -64.64
CA ARG A 522 -12.42 14.49 -64.83
C ARG A 522 -12.69 13.19 -64.09
N VAL A 523 -13.94 13.02 -63.65
CA VAL A 523 -14.50 11.78 -63.10
C VAL A 523 -15.59 11.29 -64.07
N LEU A 524 -15.64 9.97 -64.30
CA LEU A 524 -16.50 9.35 -65.32
C LEU A 524 -17.56 8.46 -64.69
N ASN A 525 -18.77 8.49 -65.24
CA ASN A 525 -19.87 7.63 -64.82
C ASN A 525 -19.71 6.18 -65.33
N LYS A 526 -20.60 5.29 -64.89
CA LYS A 526 -20.60 3.87 -65.26
C LYS A 526 -20.93 3.59 -66.73
N GLN A 527 -21.35 4.60 -67.48
CA GLN A 527 -21.60 4.57 -68.92
C GLN A 527 -20.39 5.09 -69.74
N GLY A 528 -19.33 5.58 -69.08
CA GLY A 528 -18.12 6.10 -69.73
C GLY A 528 -18.22 7.56 -70.18
N GLU A 529 -19.20 8.31 -69.68
CA GLU A 529 -19.38 9.73 -69.93
C GLU A 529 -18.88 10.58 -68.76
N VAL A 530 -18.65 11.87 -68.97
CA VAL A 530 -18.13 12.75 -67.92
C VAL A 530 -19.27 13.06 -66.94
N GLU A 531 -19.10 12.61 -65.70
CA GLU A 531 -20.07 12.85 -64.62
C GLU A 531 -19.81 14.22 -64.00
N ARG A 532 -18.53 14.50 -63.71
CA ARG A 532 -18.06 15.73 -63.07
C ARG A 532 -16.59 16.02 -63.33
N LEU A 533 -16.18 17.27 -63.12
CA LEU A 533 -14.78 17.72 -63.11
C LEU A 533 -14.34 18.05 -61.68
N LEU A 534 -13.10 17.69 -61.31
CA LEU A 534 -12.47 18.08 -60.05
C LEU A 534 -11.17 18.84 -60.37
N GLY A 535 -11.05 20.06 -59.86
CA GLY A 535 -9.92 20.94 -60.14
C GLY A 535 -9.41 21.69 -58.93
N ILE A 536 -8.23 22.28 -59.10
CA ILE A 536 -7.54 23.11 -58.12
C ILE A 536 -7.14 24.43 -58.77
N ASN A 537 -7.24 25.51 -58.00
CA ASN A 537 -6.78 26.83 -58.34
C ASN A 537 -5.69 27.21 -57.33
N MET A 538 -4.55 27.70 -57.81
CA MET A 538 -3.45 28.19 -57.00
C MET A 538 -3.41 29.71 -57.11
N ASP A 539 -3.34 30.42 -55.98
CA ASP A 539 -3.04 31.84 -56.00
C ASP A 539 -1.52 32.06 -56.09
N MET A 540 -1.08 32.50 -57.27
CA MET A 540 0.31 32.79 -57.56
C MET A 540 0.72 34.22 -57.15
N THR A 541 -0.14 34.94 -56.45
CA THR A 541 0.16 36.24 -55.82
C THR A 541 1.05 36.01 -54.59
N GLU A 542 0.63 35.13 -53.67
CA GLU A 542 1.38 34.81 -52.43
C GLU A 542 2.75 34.19 -52.73
N VAL A 543 2.91 33.44 -53.82
CA VAL A 543 4.22 32.89 -54.23
C VAL A 543 5.21 33.98 -54.72
N LYS A 544 4.74 35.17 -55.09
CA LYS A 544 5.62 36.34 -55.29
C LYS A 544 5.93 37.05 -53.97
N GLU A 545 4.94 37.17 -53.10
CA GLU A 545 5.04 37.75 -51.76
C GLU A 545 5.88 36.87 -50.82
N LEU A 546 6.04 35.57 -51.12
CA LEU A 546 6.85 34.61 -50.35
C LEU A 546 8.36 34.92 -50.35
N ASN A 547 8.86 35.69 -51.33
CA ASN A 547 10.21 36.26 -51.27
C ASN A 547 10.33 37.41 -50.26
N GLU A 548 9.22 38.10 -49.93
CA GLU A 548 9.13 39.04 -48.81
C GLU A 548 8.78 38.31 -47.50
N ALA A 549 8.01 37.22 -47.54
CA ALA A 549 7.81 36.36 -46.36
C ALA A 549 9.12 35.69 -45.89
N LEU A 550 10.07 35.40 -46.79
CA LEU A 550 11.43 34.95 -46.43
C LEU A 550 12.19 35.99 -45.57
N PHE A 551 11.87 37.29 -45.72
CA PHE A 551 12.38 38.35 -44.86
C PHE A 551 11.66 38.35 -43.49
N GLN A 552 10.34 38.18 -43.49
CA GLN A 552 9.53 38.09 -42.25
C GLN A 552 9.82 36.84 -41.42
N GLU A 553 10.10 35.67 -42.00
CA GLU A 553 10.36 34.44 -41.24
C GLU A 553 11.68 34.55 -40.45
N LYS A 554 12.63 35.37 -40.93
CA LYS A 554 13.84 35.74 -40.18
C LYS A 554 13.53 36.65 -38.98
N GLU A 555 12.58 37.55 -39.13
CA GLU A 555 12.08 38.45 -38.08
C GLU A 555 11.25 37.68 -37.04
N ARG A 556 10.47 36.69 -37.49
CA ARG A 556 9.71 35.74 -36.67
C ARG A 556 10.61 34.80 -35.88
N LEU A 557 11.74 34.38 -36.43
CA LEU A 557 12.77 33.63 -35.68
C LEU A 557 13.30 34.47 -34.49
N HIS A 558 13.55 35.76 -34.71
CA HIS A 558 13.89 36.69 -33.63
C HIS A 558 12.77 36.76 -32.57
N ILE A 559 11.54 37.08 -32.98
CA ILE A 559 10.37 37.18 -32.08
C ILE A 559 10.12 35.87 -31.32
N THR A 560 10.42 34.71 -31.92
CA THR A 560 10.32 33.40 -31.25
C THR A 560 11.37 33.24 -30.15
N LEU A 561 12.63 33.60 -30.43
CA LEU A 561 13.71 33.57 -29.45
C LEU A 561 13.48 34.61 -28.33
N ASP A 562 12.89 35.75 -28.66
CA ASP A 562 12.47 36.81 -27.74
C ASP A 562 11.28 36.44 -26.84
N SER A 563 10.52 35.38 -27.19
CA SER A 563 9.35 34.91 -26.43
C SER A 563 9.53 33.52 -25.79
N ILE A 564 10.70 32.90 -25.93
CA ILE A 564 11.14 31.80 -25.05
C ILE A 564 11.40 32.41 -23.66
N GLY A 565 10.73 31.87 -22.63
CA GLY A 565 10.82 32.35 -21.24
C GLY A 565 12.12 31.99 -20.51
N GLU A 566 13.03 31.30 -21.19
CA GLU A 566 14.34 30.87 -20.69
C GLU A 566 15.46 31.64 -21.40
N ALA A 567 16.60 31.78 -20.74
CA ALA A 567 17.76 32.48 -21.28
C ALA A 567 18.52 31.57 -22.27
N VAL A 568 18.64 32.01 -23.53
CA VAL A 568 19.31 31.25 -24.59
C VAL A 568 20.52 32.04 -25.12
N LEU A 569 21.71 31.44 -25.00
CA LEU A 569 22.94 31.82 -25.68
C LEU A 569 23.22 30.88 -26.85
N CYS A 570 23.95 31.36 -27.85
CA CYS A 570 24.79 30.51 -28.69
C CYS A 570 26.25 31.02 -28.62
N THR A 571 27.21 30.13 -28.84
CA THR A 571 28.64 30.40 -28.99
C THR A 571 29.19 29.87 -30.32
N ASP A 572 30.45 30.19 -30.63
CA ASP A 572 31.29 29.46 -31.58
C ASP A 572 32.08 28.33 -30.91
N ILE A 573 32.93 27.64 -31.69
CA ILE A 573 33.72 26.48 -31.26
C ILE A 573 34.76 26.86 -30.18
N ASP A 574 35.19 28.12 -30.15
CA ASP A 574 36.14 28.66 -29.16
C ASP A 574 35.42 29.30 -27.95
N MET A 575 34.10 29.06 -27.82
CA MET A 575 33.20 29.57 -26.76
C MET A 575 33.08 31.10 -26.65
N HIS A 576 33.21 31.80 -27.77
CA HIS A 576 32.80 33.20 -27.88
C HIS A 576 31.31 33.29 -28.23
N VAL A 577 30.55 34.18 -27.59
CA VAL A 577 29.10 34.29 -27.83
C VAL A 577 28.81 34.72 -29.27
N THR A 578 27.92 34.02 -29.97
CA THR A 578 27.45 34.31 -31.34
C THR A 578 25.99 34.80 -31.36
N PHE A 579 25.19 34.47 -30.34
CA PHE A 579 23.80 34.91 -30.19
C PHE A 579 23.39 34.97 -28.71
N MET A 580 22.45 35.86 -28.37
CA MET A 580 21.76 35.92 -27.08
C MET A 580 20.31 36.33 -27.31
N ASN A 581 19.36 35.71 -26.58
CA ASN A 581 17.99 36.22 -26.51
C ASN A 581 17.82 37.27 -25.38
N PRO A 582 16.75 38.09 -25.40
CA PRO A 582 16.48 39.10 -24.38
C PRO A 582 16.34 38.57 -22.94
N VAL A 583 15.96 37.30 -22.75
CA VAL A 583 15.93 36.68 -21.41
C VAL A 583 17.36 36.43 -20.91
N ALA A 584 18.26 35.97 -21.77
CA ALA A 584 19.69 35.90 -21.46
C ALA A 584 20.31 37.29 -21.23
N GLU A 585 19.91 38.30 -21.99
CA GLU A 585 20.34 39.69 -21.72
C GLU A 585 19.91 40.14 -20.31
N LYS A 586 18.64 39.89 -19.95
CA LYS A 586 18.06 40.24 -18.65
C LYS A 586 18.69 39.48 -17.48
N MET A 587 18.94 38.18 -17.63
CA MET A 587 19.50 37.34 -16.56
C MET A 587 21.00 37.61 -16.38
N SER A 588 21.80 37.65 -17.46
CA SER A 588 23.23 37.97 -17.38
C SER A 588 23.51 39.43 -17.02
N GLY A 589 22.65 40.35 -17.46
CA GLY A 589 22.86 41.80 -17.39
C GLY A 589 23.78 42.36 -18.49
N TRP A 590 24.09 41.57 -19.53
CA TRP A 590 24.84 41.98 -20.73
C TRP A 590 23.91 42.13 -21.94
N THR A 591 24.17 43.04 -22.87
CA THR A 591 23.46 43.05 -24.16
C THR A 591 24.11 42.11 -25.17
N GLN A 592 23.33 41.59 -26.13
CA GLN A 592 23.81 40.74 -27.22
C GLN A 592 24.96 41.42 -28.00
N GLN A 593 24.89 42.74 -28.20
CA GLN A 593 25.92 43.50 -28.93
C GLN A 593 27.24 43.64 -28.17
N GLU A 594 27.21 43.65 -26.83
CA GLU A 594 28.41 43.68 -25.99
C GLU A 594 28.99 42.28 -25.76
N ALA A 595 28.13 41.26 -25.69
CA ALA A 595 28.53 39.88 -25.47
C ALA A 595 29.05 39.19 -26.74
N MET A 596 28.56 39.56 -27.94
CA MET A 596 28.94 38.89 -29.18
C MET A 596 30.46 39.01 -29.44
N GLY A 597 31.15 37.87 -29.55
CA GLY A 597 32.60 37.77 -29.63
C GLY A 597 33.35 37.77 -28.29
N GLN A 598 32.65 37.81 -27.15
CA GLN A 598 33.27 37.65 -25.81
C GLN A 598 33.26 36.18 -25.37
N PRO A 599 34.29 35.71 -24.65
CA PRO A 599 34.27 34.41 -23.99
C PRO A 599 33.12 34.29 -22.98
N ILE A 600 32.37 33.19 -23.05
CA ILE A 600 31.13 32.98 -22.28
C ILE A 600 31.27 33.17 -20.76
N LEU A 601 32.41 32.77 -20.18
CA LEU A 601 32.74 32.89 -18.75
C LEU A 601 32.87 34.35 -18.27
N ASN A 602 33.06 35.31 -19.18
CA ASN A 602 33.05 36.74 -18.85
C ASN A 602 31.63 37.32 -18.85
N VAL A 603 30.71 36.68 -19.60
CA VAL A 603 29.31 37.11 -19.76
C VAL A 603 28.43 36.54 -18.64
N LEU A 604 28.71 35.31 -18.20
CA LEU A 604 27.94 34.58 -17.19
C LEU A 604 28.78 34.26 -15.96
N HIS A 605 28.51 34.95 -14.86
CA HIS A 605 29.17 34.69 -13.57
C HIS A 605 28.32 33.74 -12.72
N ILE A 606 28.71 32.48 -12.65
CA ILE A 606 27.97 31.40 -11.98
C ILE A 606 28.76 30.92 -10.75
N THR A 607 28.09 30.69 -9.62
CA THR A 607 28.68 30.15 -8.38
C THR A 607 27.90 28.96 -7.82
N PHE A 608 28.58 28.09 -7.06
CA PHE A 608 27.95 26.98 -6.35
C PHE A 608 27.30 27.44 -5.03
N GLY A 609 26.08 27.95 -5.13
CA GLY A 609 25.35 28.65 -4.07
C GLY A 609 25.67 30.14 -4.04
N GLU A 610 24.82 30.95 -3.41
CA GLU A 610 24.87 32.42 -3.49
C GLU A 610 26.19 33.04 -3.00
N ASN A 611 26.90 32.35 -2.10
CA ASN A 611 28.23 32.74 -1.59
C ASN A 611 29.32 31.70 -1.92
N GLY A 612 29.12 30.91 -2.96
CA GLY A 612 30.01 29.82 -3.36
C GLY A 612 31.25 30.25 -4.15
N PRO A 613 32.17 29.31 -4.43
CA PRO A 613 33.23 29.54 -5.41
C PRO A 613 32.64 29.72 -6.82
N PRO A 614 33.25 30.56 -7.67
CA PRO A 614 32.84 30.72 -9.06
C PRO A 614 33.21 29.51 -9.91
N MET A 615 32.40 29.26 -10.94
CA MET A 615 32.55 28.16 -11.88
C MET A 615 33.65 28.48 -12.92
N GLU A 616 34.80 27.83 -12.81
CA GLU A 616 35.95 28.08 -13.70
C GLU A 616 35.80 27.47 -15.10
N ASN A 617 34.88 26.52 -15.28
CA ASN A 617 34.58 25.90 -16.57
C ASN A 617 33.06 25.75 -16.73
N ILE A 618 32.45 26.49 -17.66
CA ILE A 618 31.01 26.36 -17.97
C ILE A 618 30.71 25.03 -18.70
N HIS A 619 31.69 24.42 -19.36
CA HIS A 619 31.61 23.03 -19.78
C HIS A 619 31.78 22.04 -18.63
N SER A 620 31.76 22.42 -17.35
CA SER A 620 31.52 21.42 -16.29
C SER A 620 30.00 21.10 -16.20
N GLY A 621 29.35 20.83 -17.36
CA GLY A 621 27.90 20.61 -17.55
C GLY A 621 27.39 19.43 -18.44
N ASP A 622 28.21 18.48 -18.95
CA ASP A 622 27.92 17.15 -19.60
C ASP A 622 27.92 15.60 -18.99
N MET A 623 28.71 14.73 -18.16
CA MET A 623 29.26 14.35 -16.70
C MET A 623 28.60 14.74 -15.22
N SER A 624 27.54 14.10 -14.45
CA SER A 624 27.07 13.35 -13.08
C SER A 624 27.00 13.90 -11.58
N ARG A 625 25.95 14.66 -11.10
CA ARG A 625 25.23 15.06 -9.84
C ARG A 625 23.63 15.02 -9.86
N SER A 626 22.96 14.04 -9.23
CA SER A 626 21.48 13.79 -9.14
C SER A 626 20.79 14.30 -7.84
N ASP A 627 21.19 15.40 -7.24
CA ASP A 627 20.70 15.81 -5.92
C ASP A 627 20.50 17.34 -5.85
N ILE A 628 19.24 17.77 -5.97
CA ILE A 628 18.60 19.06 -5.67
C ILE A 628 19.33 20.12 -4.78
N ASN A 629 20.34 19.82 -3.95
CA ASN A 629 21.10 20.78 -3.14
C ASN A 629 22.53 21.15 -3.63
N GLN A 630 22.96 20.95 -4.89
CA GLN A 630 23.70 22.08 -5.52
C GLN A 630 22.70 23.12 -6.01
N ASP A 631 22.59 24.16 -5.20
CA ASP A 631 22.22 25.49 -5.70
C ASP A 631 23.33 25.95 -6.64
N VAL A 632 22.95 26.28 -7.87
CA VAL A 632 23.82 26.93 -8.86
C VAL A 632 23.21 28.29 -9.11
N VAL A 633 23.96 29.34 -8.82
CA VAL A 633 23.44 30.72 -8.79
C VAL A 633 24.11 31.54 -9.88
N LEU A 634 23.30 32.12 -10.76
CA LEU A 634 23.73 33.11 -11.73
C LEU A 634 23.68 34.50 -11.09
N HIS A 635 24.83 35.18 -11.09
CA HIS A 635 24.95 36.56 -10.63
C HIS A 635 24.79 37.50 -11.82
N SER A 636 23.63 38.17 -11.89
CA SER A 636 23.40 39.21 -12.89
C SER A 636 24.30 40.41 -12.64
N ARG A 637 24.96 40.88 -13.70
CA ARG A 637 25.80 42.09 -13.71
C ARG A 637 25.07 43.34 -13.19
N ASN A 638 23.73 43.34 -13.29
CA ASN A 638 22.87 44.46 -12.91
C ASN A 638 22.18 44.26 -11.54
N SER A 639 22.80 43.49 -10.65
CA SER A 639 22.36 43.14 -9.29
C SER A 639 21.04 42.35 -9.22
N GLY A 640 21.18 41.03 -9.37
CA GLY A 640 20.15 40.04 -9.08
C GLY A 640 20.75 38.63 -9.08
N THR A 641 20.37 37.80 -8.11
CA THR A 641 20.77 36.39 -8.03
C THR A 641 19.59 35.50 -8.46
N PHE A 642 19.87 34.55 -9.34
CA PHE A 642 18.89 33.58 -9.84
C PHE A 642 19.36 32.17 -9.51
N ASP A 643 18.51 31.36 -8.86
CA ASP A 643 18.75 29.92 -8.76
C ASP A 643 18.51 29.34 -10.17
N ILE A 644 19.55 28.88 -10.84
CA ILE A 644 19.47 28.42 -12.24
C ILE A 644 19.67 26.92 -12.35
N HIS A 645 19.02 26.35 -13.36
CA HIS A 645 19.44 25.11 -13.99
C HIS A 645 19.86 25.44 -15.43
N TYR A 646 21.01 24.94 -15.88
CA TYR A 646 21.53 25.25 -17.21
C TYR A 646 22.01 24.00 -17.94
N SER A 647 21.95 24.04 -19.27
CA SER A 647 22.37 22.95 -20.15
C SER A 647 23.03 23.49 -21.42
N ILE A 648 24.08 22.81 -21.87
CA ILE A 648 24.83 23.16 -23.09
C ILE A 648 24.60 22.06 -24.12
N THR A 649 24.40 22.44 -25.38
CA THR A 649 24.21 21.51 -26.49
C THR A 649 25.08 21.96 -27.67
N PRO A 650 26.07 21.16 -28.12
CA PRO A 650 26.90 21.52 -29.27
C PRO A 650 26.05 21.62 -30.55
N LEU A 651 26.22 22.72 -31.28
CA LEU A 651 25.62 22.93 -32.59
C LEU A 651 26.46 22.21 -33.65
N SER A 652 25.84 21.29 -34.38
CA SER A 652 26.45 20.62 -35.52
C SER A 652 25.64 20.83 -36.80
N THR A 653 26.32 20.84 -37.94
CA THR A 653 25.67 20.81 -39.25
C THR A 653 25.03 19.43 -39.52
N LEU A 654 24.15 19.34 -40.53
CA LEU A 654 23.56 18.08 -40.96
C LEU A 654 24.60 17.03 -41.43
N ASP A 655 25.81 17.48 -41.77
CA ASP A 655 26.95 16.64 -42.15
C ASP A 655 27.86 16.27 -40.96
N GLY A 656 27.45 16.62 -39.72
CA GLY A 656 28.12 16.26 -38.47
C GLY A 656 29.26 17.18 -38.03
N GLN A 657 29.46 18.33 -38.68
CA GLN A 657 30.54 19.26 -38.32
C GLN A 657 30.07 20.21 -37.20
N ASN A 658 30.75 20.20 -36.04
CA ASN A 658 30.51 21.16 -34.96
C ASN A 658 30.85 22.59 -35.43
N ILE A 659 29.98 23.55 -35.07
CA ILE A 659 30.04 24.97 -35.42
C ILE A 659 29.89 25.91 -34.20
N GLY A 660 29.70 25.38 -33.00
CA GLY A 660 29.50 26.15 -31.76
C GLY A 660 28.67 25.39 -30.71
N SER A 661 28.10 26.09 -29.73
CA SER A 661 27.16 25.49 -28.76
C SER A 661 25.98 26.40 -28.46
N VAL A 662 24.80 25.85 -28.21
CA VAL A 662 23.71 26.54 -27.51
C VAL A 662 23.92 26.37 -26.00
N LEU A 663 23.64 27.40 -25.21
CA LEU A 663 23.47 27.31 -23.76
C LEU A 663 22.05 27.77 -23.42
N VAL A 664 21.28 26.93 -22.75
CA VAL A 664 19.96 27.26 -22.20
C VAL A 664 20.07 27.39 -20.68
N ILE A 665 19.49 28.43 -20.10
CA ILE A 665 19.47 28.71 -18.67
C ILE A 665 18.01 28.95 -18.24
N GLN A 666 17.50 28.05 -17.41
CA GLN A 666 16.18 28.11 -16.82
C GLN A 666 16.27 28.69 -15.40
N ASP A 667 15.42 29.66 -15.08
CA ASP A 667 15.22 30.15 -13.71
C ASP A 667 14.35 29.14 -12.95
N VAL A 668 14.93 28.49 -11.94
CA VAL A 668 14.24 27.50 -11.08
C VAL A 668 13.92 28.05 -9.69
N THR A 669 14.10 29.36 -9.48
CA THR A 669 13.99 30.03 -8.18
C THR A 669 12.63 29.82 -7.49
N GLU A 670 11.50 29.92 -8.20
CA GLU A 670 10.19 29.66 -7.60
C GLU A 670 9.95 28.17 -7.32
N SER A 671 10.41 27.29 -8.21
CA SER A 671 10.28 25.82 -8.05
C SER A 671 11.06 25.32 -6.83
N ARG A 672 12.33 25.74 -6.68
CA ARG A 672 13.14 25.41 -5.50
C ARG A 672 12.55 26.00 -4.21
N LYS A 673 11.99 27.22 -4.24
CA LYS A 673 11.28 27.81 -3.08
C LYS A 673 10.04 26.99 -2.69
N MET A 674 9.23 26.55 -3.65
CA MET A 674 8.05 25.70 -3.40
C MET A 674 8.46 24.33 -2.84
N LEU A 675 9.46 23.66 -3.41
CA LEU A 675 9.98 22.39 -2.89
C LEU A 675 10.52 22.51 -1.45
N ARG A 676 11.26 23.58 -1.15
CA ARG A 676 11.72 23.89 0.22
C ARG A 676 10.56 24.10 1.18
N GLN A 677 9.52 24.82 0.77
CA GLN A 677 8.30 25.03 1.56
C GLN A 677 7.53 23.72 1.81
N LEU A 678 7.38 22.86 0.80
CA LEU A 678 6.73 21.55 0.93
C LEU A 678 7.50 20.62 1.88
N SER A 679 8.83 20.55 1.76
CA SER A 679 9.69 19.75 2.66
C SER A 679 9.60 20.26 4.11
N TYR A 680 9.58 21.58 4.30
CA TYR A 680 9.37 22.19 5.61
C TYR A 680 7.99 21.85 6.19
N SER A 681 6.91 22.00 5.43
CA SER A 681 5.54 21.67 5.85
C SER A 681 5.33 20.18 6.13
N ALA A 682 6.02 19.28 5.42
CA ALA A 682 5.98 17.84 5.68
C ALA A 682 6.65 17.44 7.01
N SER A 683 7.55 18.28 7.53
CA SER A 683 8.36 18.01 8.73
C SER A 683 8.02 18.87 9.96
N HIS A 684 7.32 19.99 9.78
CA HIS A 684 6.99 20.95 10.84
C HIS A 684 5.48 21.19 10.98
N ASP A 685 5.05 21.67 12.16
CA ASP A 685 3.68 22.08 12.44
C ASP A 685 3.44 23.49 11.86
N ALA A 686 2.37 23.64 11.07
CA ALA A 686 2.10 24.87 10.31
C ALA A 686 1.78 26.10 11.20
N LEU A 687 1.34 25.88 12.45
CA LEU A 687 0.98 26.96 13.38
C LEU A 687 2.17 27.41 14.24
N THR A 688 2.95 26.47 14.75
CA THR A 688 3.99 26.69 15.78
C THR A 688 5.41 26.62 15.25
N HIS A 689 5.62 26.10 14.03
CA HIS A 689 6.92 25.89 13.39
C HIS A 689 7.89 24.96 14.16
N LEU A 690 7.38 24.23 15.15
CA LEU A 690 8.05 23.08 15.77
C LEU A 690 8.03 21.88 14.82
N ALA A 691 8.78 20.81 15.14
CA ALA A 691 8.61 19.55 14.43
C ALA A 691 7.17 19.03 14.56
N ASN A 692 6.62 18.42 13.51
CA ASN A 692 5.31 17.75 13.59
C ASN A 692 5.44 16.31 14.13
N ARG A 693 4.30 15.67 14.39
CA ARG A 693 4.25 14.28 14.87
C ARG A 693 5.03 13.28 14.01
N GLY A 694 4.97 13.39 12.67
CA GLY A 694 5.68 12.50 11.76
C GLY A 694 7.21 12.63 11.87
N SER A 695 7.70 13.87 11.96
CA SER A 695 9.10 14.18 12.24
C SER A 695 9.54 13.70 13.63
N PHE A 696 8.70 13.91 14.66
CA PHE A 696 8.94 13.44 16.02
C PHE A 696 9.05 11.91 16.11
N GLU A 697 8.08 11.18 15.57
CA GLU A 697 8.11 9.70 15.56
C GLU A 697 9.30 9.16 14.76
N SER A 698 9.73 9.84 13.70
CA SER A 698 10.92 9.48 12.92
C SER A 698 12.20 9.68 13.71
N ASN A 699 12.32 10.78 14.46
CA ASN A 699 13.46 11.04 15.33
C ASN A 699 13.49 10.11 16.57
N LEU A 700 12.32 9.77 17.14
CA LEU A 700 12.19 8.76 18.19
C LEU A 700 12.65 7.36 17.71
N LYS A 701 12.22 6.94 16.51
CA LYS A 701 12.67 5.68 15.89
C LYS A 701 14.20 5.66 15.69
N ARG A 702 14.78 6.78 15.23
CA ARG A 702 16.24 6.95 15.08
C ARG A 702 16.99 6.85 16.41
N MET A 703 16.46 7.47 17.47
CA MET A 703 17.05 7.39 18.81
C MET A 703 16.97 5.96 19.38
N LEU A 704 15.84 5.28 19.23
CA LEU A 704 15.66 3.88 19.65
C LEU A 704 16.63 2.91 18.95
N GLN A 705 16.96 3.16 17.67
CA GLN A 705 17.99 2.40 16.96
C GLN A 705 19.38 2.67 17.53
N ASN A 706 19.74 3.95 17.74
CA ASN A 706 21.06 4.36 18.22
C ASN A 706 21.37 3.90 19.67
N VAL A 707 20.36 3.62 20.50
CA VAL A 707 20.53 3.11 21.88
C VAL A 707 21.35 1.82 21.90
N HIS A 708 21.02 0.83 21.05
CA HIS A 708 21.70 -0.46 21.03
C HIS A 708 23.17 -0.36 20.56
N ASP A 709 23.49 0.58 19.67
CA ASP A 709 24.85 0.74 19.13
C ASP A 709 25.76 1.60 20.03
N THR A 710 25.19 2.46 20.88
CA THR A 710 25.94 3.44 21.69
C THR A 710 25.88 3.21 23.20
N HIS A 711 24.90 2.42 23.68
CA HIS A 711 24.50 2.33 25.10
C HIS A 711 24.24 3.69 25.78
N GLN A 712 23.97 4.75 25.01
CA GLN A 712 23.53 6.02 25.55
C GLN A 712 22.10 5.92 26.08
N ARG A 713 21.79 6.73 27.09
CA ARG A 713 20.43 6.88 27.61
C ARG A 713 19.87 8.18 27.11
N HIS A 714 18.62 8.15 26.70
CA HIS A 714 17.89 9.32 26.25
C HIS A 714 16.63 9.47 27.10
N ALA A 715 15.94 10.60 27.00
CA ALA A 715 14.65 10.77 27.65
C ALA A 715 13.60 11.27 26.66
N LEU A 716 12.38 10.79 26.81
CA LEU A 716 11.19 11.33 26.16
C LEU A 716 10.33 12.01 27.23
N VAL A 717 9.95 13.25 26.95
CA VAL A 717 9.05 14.02 27.80
C VAL A 717 7.78 14.34 27.00
N PHE A 718 6.64 13.91 27.52
CA PHE A 718 5.32 14.28 27.00
C PHE A 718 4.79 15.45 27.83
N ILE A 719 4.28 16.49 27.17
CA ILE A 719 3.85 17.76 27.78
C ILE A 719 2.44 18.10 27.30
N ASP A 720 1.57 18.52 28.22
CA ASP A 720 0.17 18.89 27.96
C ASP A 720 -0.17 20.22 28.64
N LEU A 721 -0.90 21.10 27.94
CA LEU A 721 -1.24 22.42 28.45
C LEU A 721 -2.51 22.43 29.32
N ASP A 722 -2.30 22.54 30.63
CA ASP A 722 -3.36 22.58 31.62
C ASP A 722 -4.34 23.74 31.39
N ARG A 723 -5.57 23.37 31.02
CA ARG A 723 -6.75 24.25 30.78
C ARG A 723 -6.72 25.02 29.47
N PHE A 724 -5.91 24.64 28.48
CA PHE A 724 -5.90 25.29 27.16
C PHE A 724 -7.28 25.41 26.51
N LYS A 725 -8.11 24.36 26.56
CA LYS A 725 -9.51 24.41 26.10
C LYS A 725 -10.31 25.59 26.69
N ALA A 726 -10.12 25.93 27.97
CA ALA A 726 -10.81 27.05 28.60
C ALA A 726 -10.37 28.43 28.04
N VAL A 727 -9.19 28.53 27.41
CA VAL A 727 -8.77 29.72 26.66
C VAL A 727 -9.52 29.79 25.33
N ASN A 728 -9.58 28.70 24.57
CA ASN A 728 -10.39 28.63 23.34
C ASN A 728 -11.87 28.95 23.59
N ASP A 729 -12.46 28.36 24.64
CA ASP A 729 -13.87 28.53 24.98
C ASP A 729 -14.20 29.97 25.48
N THR A 730 -13.21 30.76 25.91
CA THR A 730 -13.44 32.13 26.47
C THR A 730 -12.84 33.29 25.67
N ALA A 731 -11.88 33.03 24.78
CA ALA A 731 -11.21 34.03 23.94
C ALA A 731 -11.14 33.62 22.44
N GLY A 732 -11.67 32.46 22.07
CA GLY A 732 -11.71 31.95 20.70
C GLY A 732 -10.41 31.30 20.24
N HIS A 733 -10.48 30.50 19.17
CA HIS A 733 -9.34 29.76 18.63
C HIS A 733 -8.14 30.64 18.26
N ALA A 734 -8.37 31.88 17.80
CA ALA A 734 -7.28 32.82 17.49
C ALA A 734 -6.40 33.17 18.71
N ALA A 735 -6.98 33.17 19.92
CA ALA A 735 -6.25 33.38 21.17
C ALA A 735 -5.45 32.12 21.56
N GLY A 736 -6.03 30.93 21.39
CA GLY A 736 -5.33 29.66 21.58
C GLY A 736 -4.16 29.49 20.61
N ASP A 737 -4.35 29.85 19.35
CA ASP A 737 -3.32 29.80 18.30
C ASP A 737 -2.15 30.74 18.58
N ALA A 738 -2.42 31.93 19.12
CA ALA A 738 -1.38 32.86 19.57
C ALA A 738 -0.63 32.30 20.80
N LEU A 739 -1.36 31.77 21.79
CA LEU A 739 -0.79 31.15 22.98
C LEU A 739 0.09 29.95 22.66
N LEU A 740 -0.31 29.09 21.71
CA LEU A 740 0.50 27.97 21.25
C LEU A 740 1.81 28.44 20.60
N ARG A 741 1.79 29.51 19.78
CA ARG A 741 3.00 30.10 19.20
C ARG A 741 3.94 30.69 20.26
N GLU A 742 3.40 31.43 21.22
CA GLU A 742 4.18 32.05 22.29
C GLU A 742 4.82 31.00 23.22
N LEU A 743 4.07 29.98 23.63
CA LEU A 743 4.60 28.89 24.45
C LEU A 743 5.60 28.01 23.67
N SER A 744 5.40 27.79 22.38
CA SER A 744 6.36 27.06 21.53
C SER A 744 7.72 27.79 21.47
N SER A 745 7.69 29.10 21.26
CA SER A 745 8.88 29.95 21.27
C SER A 745 9.56 29.97 22.65
N LEU A 746 8.78 30.09 23.73
CA LEU A 746 9.28 30.00 25.11
C LEU A 746 10.00 28.67 25.36
N MET A 747 9.36 27.53 25.03
CA MET A 747 9.94 26.20 25.22
C MET A 747 11.22 26.01 24.39
N LEU A 748 11.20 26.40 23.10
CA LEU A 748 12.38 26.30 22.23
C LEU A 748 13.57 27.11 22.76
N SER A 749 13.33 28.30 23.32
CA SER A 749 14.38 29.15 23.90
C SER A 749 15.10 28.56 25.13
N MET A 750 14.55 27.50 25.72
CA MET A 750 15.08 26.85 26.93
C MET A 750 15.88 25.57 26.65
N LEU A 751 15.94 25.15 25.38
CA LEU A 751 16.51 23.89 24.89
C LEU A 751 17.82 24.09 24.12
N ARG A 752 18.51 22.99 23.82
CA ARG A 752 19.72 22.96 22.99
C ARG A 752 19.37 22.66 21.54
N SER A 753 20.29 22.93 20.61
CA SER A 753 20.19 22.52 19.20
C SER A 753 20.21 21.00 18.98
N SER A 754 20.52 20.20 20.01
CA SER A 754 20.40 18.74 20.03
C SER A 754 19.00 18.23 20.37
N ASP A 755 18.16 19.07 20.97
CA ASP A 755 16.94 18.65 21.65
C ASP A 755 15.75 18.84 20.69
N VAL A 756 14.92 17.81 20.49
CA VAL A 756 13.84 17.85 19.49
C VAL A 756 12.52 18.13 20.18
N LEU A 757 12.05 19.38 20.07
CA LEU A 757 10.71 19.80 20.48
C LEU A 757 9.74 19.72 19.30
N ALA A 758 8.60 19.09 19.53
CA ALA A 758 7.55 18.85 18.55
C ALA A 758 6.16 19.15 19.11
N ARG A 759 5.22 19.45 18.22
CA ARG A 759 3.78 19.46 18.52
C ARG A 759 3.15 18.17 17.98
N LEU A 760 2.44 17.44 18.84
CA LEU A 760 1.89 16.12 18.52
C LEU A 760 0.44 16.20 18.02
N GLY A 761 -0.32 17.15 18.55
CA GLY A 761 -1.69 17.50 18.17
C GLY A 761 -2.27 18.46 19.23
N GLY A 762 -3.24 19.31 18.86
CA GLY A 762 -3.96 20.15 19.83
C GLY A 762 -3.03 20.97 20.76
N ASP A 763 -3.13 20.67 22.05
CA ASP A 763 -2.37 21.17 23.21
C ASP A 763 -1.23 20.24 23.69
N GLU A 764 -0.91 19.19 22.94
CA GLU A 764 0.12 18.19 23.25
C GLU A 764 1.45 18.47 22.55
N PHE A 765 2.54 18.41 23.32
CA PHE A 765 3.92 18.58 22.86
C PHE A 765 4.80 17.40 23.27
N GLY A 766 5.68 16.99 22.36
CA GLY A 766 6.68 15.96 22.60
C GLY A 766 8.08 16.57 22.61
N LEU A 767 8.90 16.16 23.57
CA LEU A 767 10.29 16.61 23.69
C LEU A 767 11.23 15.40 23.82
N LEU A 768 12.14 15.24 22.85
CA LEU A 768 13.22 14.26 22.90
C LEU A 768 14.50 14.93 23.40
N LEU A 769 15.13 14.31 24.40
CA LEU A 769 16.41 14.75 24.98
C LEU A 769 17.47 13.66 24.75
N PRO A 770 18.35 13.80 23.74
CA PRO A 770 19.45 12.87 23.52
C PRO A 770 20.53 12.96 24.62
N ASP A 771 21.21 11.84 24.89
CA ASP A 771 22.29 11.73 25.90
C ASP A 771 21.93 12.39 27.24
N CYS A 772 20.80 11.96 27.81
CA CYS A 772 20.13 12.62 28.92
C CYS A 772 19.66 11.61 29.98
N ASN A 773 20.08 11.83 31.22
CA ASN A 773 19.67 11.02 32.38
C ASN A 773 18.40 11.57 33.06
N VAL A 774 17.76 10.76 33.92
CA VAL A 774 16.51 11.11 34.63
C VAL A 774 16.59 12.47 35.34
N GLU A 775 17.70 12.76 36.01
CA GLU A 775 17.84 13.99 36.80
C GLU A 775 17.93 15.22 35.91
N SER A 776 18.62 15.10 34.77
CA SER A 776 18.77 16.14 33.76
C SER A 776 17.46 16.36 33.00
N ALA A 777 16.76 15.28 32.61
CA ALA A 777 15.44 15.34 31.99
C ALA A 777 14.42 16.00 32.94
N ARG A 778 14.39 15.61 34.22
CA ARG A 778 13.54 16.20 35.26
C ARG A 778 13.87 17.68 35.50
N TYR A 779 15.15 18.07 35.42
CA TYR A 779 15.56 19.48 35.54
C TYR A 779 15.14 20.33 34.34
N ILE A 780 15.30 19.81 33.12
CA ILE A 780 14.91 20.50 31.88
C ILE A 780 13.39 20.64 31.80
N ALA A 781 12.65 19.55 31.94
CA ALA A 781 11.19 19.55 31.96
C ALA A 781 10.63 20.40 33.13
N GLY A 782 11.21 20.28 34.32
CA GLY A 782 10.80 21.07 35.49
C GLY A 782 10.98 22.58 35.29
N ARG A 783 12.06 23.01 34.63
CA ARG A 783 12.24 24.41 34.23
C ARG A 783 11.19 24.86 33.21
N ILE A 784 10.93 24.05 32.18
CA ILE A 784 9.93 24.37 31.14
C ILE A 784 8.54 24.52 31.77
N ILE A 785 8.10 23.54 32.56
CA ILE A 785 6.79 23.57 33.23
C ILE A 785 6.66 24.76 34.19
N HIS A 786 7.70 25.10 34.96
CA HIS A 786 7.69 26.29 35.81
C HIS A 786 7.54 27.59 34.98
N ALA A 787 8.24 27.69 33.85
CA ALA A 787 8.14 28.86 32.96
C ALA A 787 6.76 29.00 32.29
N ILE A 788 6.09 27.88 31.98
CA ILE A 788 4.71 27.89 31.44
C ILE A 788 3.71 28.25 32.54
N ASN A 789 3.86 27.71 33.76
CA ASN A 789 2.97 28.04 34.89
C ASN A 789 3.07 29.51 35.33
N ASP A 790 4.25 30.11 35.19
CA ASP A 790 4.49 31.53 35.44
C ASP A 790 4.15 32.42 34.22
N TYR A 791 3.70 31.83 33.10
CA TYR A 791 3.38 32.59 31.88
C TYR A 791 2.06 33.35 32.00
N HIS A 792 2.10 34.65 31.72
CA HIS A 792 0.98 35.57 31.89
C HIS A 792 0.43 35.99 30.52
N PHE A 793 -0.37 35.11 29.89
CA PHE A 793 -0.95 35.38 28.58
C PHE A 793 -2.02 36.49 28.63
N MET A 794 -1.85 37.52 27.81
CA MET A 794 -2.71 38.70 27.77
C MET A 794 -3.38 38.83 26.40
N TRP A 795 -4.68 38.53 26.32
CA TRP A 795 -5.46 38.64 25.09
C TRP A 795 -6.61 39.65 25.28
N GLU A 796 -6.76 40.60 24.35
CA GLU A 796 -7.76 41.69 24.41
C GLU A 796 -7.85 42.41 25.77
N GLY A 797 -6.71 42.53 26.48
CA GLY A 797 -6.62 43.16 27.80
C GLY A 797 -7.07 42.28 28.98
N ARG A 798 -7.39 41.00 28.76
CA ARG A 798 -7.68 40.01 29.81
C ARG A 798 -6.47 39.10 30.05
N LEU A 799 -6.20 38.81 31.33
CA LEU A 799 -5.19 37.83 31.74
C LEU A 799 -5.78 36.42 31.75
N HIS A 800 -5.22 35.54 30.93
CA HIS A 800 -5.49 34.11 30.96
C HIS A 800 -4.31 33.41 31.64
N ARG A 801 -4.60 32.58 32.65
CA ARG A 801 -3.61 31.73 33.30
C ARG A 801 -3.68 30.32 32.73
N ILE A 802 -2.58 29.89 32.13
CA ILE A 802 -2.36 28.51 31.70
C ILE A 802 -1.37 27.84 32.66
N GLY A 803 -1.26 26.52 32.58
CA GLY A 803 -0.14 25.78 33.15
C GLY A 803 0.24 24.67 32.20
N ALA A 804 1.13 23.78 32.63
CA ALA A 804 1.38 22.54 31.92
C ALA A 804 1.70 21.38 32.87
N SER A 805 1.36 20.18 32.46
CA SER A 805 1.76 18.94 33.13
C SER A 805 2.70 18.16 32.22
N ALA A 806 3.67 17.45 32.79
CA ALA A 806 4.57 16.60 32.00
C ALA A 806 4.81 15.22 32.60
N GLY A 807 5.03 14.26 31.71
CA GLY A 807 5.46 12.90 32.00
C GLY A 807 6.81 12.61 31.36
N ILE A 808 7.73 11.98 32.10
CA ILE A 808 9.05 11.58 31.60
C ILE A 808 9.12 10.06 31.58
N THR A 809 9.58 9.49 30.46
CA THR A 809 10.17 8.14 30.46
C THR A 809 11.63 8.20 30.01
N LEU A 810 12.41 7.19 30.40
CA LEU A 810 13.73 6.94 29.82
C LEU A 810 13.60 6.17 28.51
N ILE A 811 14.61 6.28 27.67
CA ILE A 811 14.88 5.37 26.58
C ILE A 811 16.23 4.70 26.88
N ASP A 812 16.21 3.37 27.07
CA ASP A 812 17.39 2.54 27.23
C ASP A 812 17.16 1.12 26.65
N ASP A 813 18.13 0.22 26.83
CA ASP A 813 18.08 -1.16 26.30
C ASP A 813 16.86 -2.00 26.78
N SER A 814 16.02 -1.50 27.70
CA SER A 814 14.83 -2.18 28.18
C SER A 814 13.53 -1.89 27.41
N ASN A 815 13.42 -0.80 26.64
CA ASN A 815 12.18 -0.39 25.95
C ASN A 815 12.39 -0.06 24.45
N SER A 816 12.40 -1.09 23.61
CA SER A 816 12.75 -1.01 22.17
C SER A 816 11.60 -0.61 21.22
N LEU A 817 10.41 -0.27 21.74
CA LEU A 817 9.21 0.01 20.94
C LEU A 817 8.71 1.44 21.13
N ALA A 818 8.67 2.23 20.05
CA ALA A 818 8.23 3.63 20.09
C ALA A 818 6.82 3.83 20.68
N ALA A 819 5.87 2.91 20.39
CA ALA A 819 4.52 2.96 20.94
C ALA A 819 4.49 2.71 22.46
N GLU A 820 5.39 1.87 22.97
CA GLU A 820 5.53 1.59 24.40
C GLU A 820 6.10 2.82 25.14
N VAL A 821 7.20 3.38 24.63
CA VAL A 821 7.83 4.60 25.16
C VAL A 821 6.86 5.79 25.17
N MET A 822 6.06 5.96 24.11
CA MET A 822 5.02 6.99 24.06
C MET A 822 3.94 6.77 25.14
N SER A 823 3.45 5.54 25.29
CA SER A 823 2.43 5.22 26.31
C SER A 823 2.94 5.42 27.74
N GLN A 824 4.19 5.03 28.02
CA GLN A 824 4.84 5.27 29.32
C GLN A 824 4.89 6.75 29.70
N ALA A 825 5.21 7.63 28.74
CA ALA A 825 5.28 9.07 28.98
C ALA A 825 3.91 9.74 29.14
N ASP A 826 2.89 9.32 28.37
CA ASP A 826 1.51 9.80 28.55
C ASP A 826 0.94 9.39 29.92
N ILE A 827 1.11 8.12 30.32
CA ILE A 827 0.73 7.63 31.66
C ILE A 827 1.38 8.48 32.77
N ALA A 828 2.64 8.85 32.63
CA ALA A 828 3.32 9.76 33.55
C ALA A 828 2.78 11.21 33.48
N CYS A 829 2.36 11.69 32.31
CA CYS A 829 1.79 13.03 32.13
C CYS A 829 0.42 13.14 32.80
N TYR A 830 -0.46 12.17 32.59
CA TYR A 830 -1.77 12.11 33.26
C TYR A 830 -1.64 11.89 34.78
N ALA A 831 -0.61 11.18 35.24
CA ALA A 831 -0.26 11.13 36.66
C ALA A 831 0.07 12.54 37.22
N SER A 832 0.81 13.37 36.48
CA SER A 832 1.02 14.79 36.84
C SER A 832 -0.27 15.60 36.88
N LYS A 833 -1.17 15.43 35.90
CA LYS A 833 -2.50 16.09 35.87
C LYS A 833 -3.35 15.76 37.10
N ASN A 834 -3.25 14.54 37.63
CA ASN A 834 -3.98 14.11 38.82
C ASN A 834 -3.31 14.50 40.16
N ASN A 835 -1.98 14.62 40.19
CA ASN A 835 -1.23 14.98 41.41
C ASN A 835 -1.21 16.49 41.71
N GLY A 836 -2.04 17.28 41.03
CA GLY A 836 -2.24 18.71 41.32
C GLY A 836 -2.15 19.63 40.10
N ARG A 837 -1.69 19.12 38.94
CA ARG A 837 -1.35 19.89 37.72
C ARG A 837 -0.13 20.80 37.93
N GLY A 838 0.47 21.28 36.83
CA GLY A 838 1.64 22.16 36.93
C GLY A 838 2.94 21.45 37.37
N VAL A 839 3.02 20.13 37.28
CA VAL A 839 4.12 19.31 37.83
C VAL A 839 4.68 18.31 36.82
N VAL A 840 5.84 17.74 37.14
CA VAL A 840 6.56 16.74 36.33
C VAL A 840 6.66 15.43 37.09
N THR A 841 6.20 14.34 36.48
CA THR A 841 6.26 12.97 37.02
C THR A 841 7.15 12.11 36.13
N VAL A 842 7.94 11.23 36.74
CA VAL A 842 8.69 10.20 36.00
C VAL A 842 7.86 8.91 36.03
N TYR A 843 7.79 8.21 34.90
CA TYR A 843 7.11 6.93 34.78
C TYR A 843 7.69 5.90 35.75
N GLU A 844 6.82 5.26 36.53
CA GLU A 844 7.15 4.11 37.36
C GLU A 844 6.18 2.96 37.06
N PRO A 845 6.64 1.70 36.91
CA PRO A 845 5.78 0.53 36.61
C PRO A 845 4.69 0.18 37.64
N GLN A 846 4.54 0.97 38.71
CA GLN A 846 3.41 0.87 39.64
C GLN A 846 2.24 1.81 39.26
N GLN A 847 2.52 2.90 38.54
CA GLN A 847 1.53 3.92 38.15
C GLN A 847 0.55 3.36 37.09
N GLU A 848 1.05 2.55 36.15
CA GLU A 848 0.28 1.81 35.14
C GLU A 848 -0.92 1.06 35.76
N ARG A 849 -0.70 0.37 36.89
CA ARG A 849 -1.72 -0.40 37.63
C ARG A 849 -2.76 0.47 38.35
N MET A 850 -2.46 1.75 38.57
CA MET A 850 -3.43 2.72 39.11
C MET A 850 -4.20 3.41 37.98
N HIS A 851 -3.56 3.57 36.81
CA HIS A 851 -4.16 4.14 35.60
C HIS A 851 -5.30 3.26 35.07
N SER A 852 -5.05 1.95 34.95
CA SER A 852 -6.02 0.96 34.46
C SER A 852 -7.26 0.76 35.34
N GLY A 853 -7.37 1.47 36.47
CA GLY A 853 -8.41 1.29 37.49
C GLY A 853 -9.31 2.49 37.75
N ARG A 854 -9.27 3.55 36.91
CA ARG A 854 -9.95 4.82 37.22
C ARG A 854 -10.76 5.50 36.12
N SER A 855 -10.77 4.97 34.90
CA SER A 855 -11.43 5.58 33.73
C SER A 855 -12.40 4.64 32.99
N THR A 856 -13.22 3.92 33.75
CA THR A 856 -14.41 3.21 33.23
C THR A 856 -15.66 3.74 33.92
N MET A 857 -16.64 4.20 33.13
CA MET A 857 -18.02 4.35 33.60
C MET A 857 -18.51 3.00 34.14
N SER A 858 -19.40 2.98 35.13
CA SER A 858 -19.84 1.69 35.67
C SER A 858 -20.62 0.89 34.61
N LEU A 859 -20.55 -0.44 34.65
CA LEU A 859 -21.29 -1.28 33.71
C LEU A 859 -22.80 -0.99 33.79
N ASP A 860 -23.33 -0.69 34.98
CA ASP A 860 -24.72 -0.24 35.17
C ASP A 860 -25.04 1.06 34.42
N GLU A 861 -24.11 2.03 34.43
CA GLU A 861 -24.26 3.31 33.72
C GLU A 861 -24.16 3.14 32.21
N GLN A 862 -23.25 2.29 31.72
CA GLN A 862 -23.17 1.91 30.31
C GLN A 862 -24.45 1.20 29.84
N TRP A 863 -24.99 0.28 30.65
CA TRP A 863 -26.28 -0.37 30.40
C TRP A 863 -27.46 0.62 30.41
N HIS A 864 -27.48 1.61 31.30
CA HIS A 864 -28.53 2.63 31.39
C HIS A 864 -28.49 3.59 30.18
N MET A 865 -27.30 4.00 29.73
CA MET A 865 -27.14 4.76 28.49
C MET A 865 -27.65 3.97 27.28
N ILE A 866 -27.28 2.69 27.19
CA ILE A 866 -27.69 1.82 26.08
C ILE A 866 -29.20 1.56 26.08
N LYS A 867 -29.88 1.48 27.23
CA LYS A 867 -31.33 1.19 27.28
C LYS A 867 -32.22 2.43 27.19
N ASP A 868 -31.97 3.42 28.03
CA ASP A 868 -32.99 4.42 28.39
C ASP A 868 -32.69 5.84 27.88
N ASN A 869 -31.41 6.20 27.71
CA ASN A 869 -31.03 7.54 27.26
C ASN A 869 -31.39 7.77 25.78
N HIS A 870 -31.66 9.02 25.39
CA HIS A 870 -32.09 9.35 24.03
C HIS A 870 -31.04 9.00 22.98
N LEU A 871 -31.51 8.53 21.82
CA LEU A 871 -30.71 8.14 20.64
C LEU A 871 -31.22 8.94 19.45
N LEU A 872 -30.36 9.77 18.86
CA LEU A 872 -30.69 10.58 17.69
C LEU A 872 -29.95 10.06 16.44
N MET A 873 -30.71 9.80 15.38
CA MET A 873 -30.21 9.40 14.07
C MET A 873 -30.03 10.63 13.17
N ILE A 874 -28.81 10.87 12.69
CA ILE A 874 -28.43 11.99 11.85
C ILE A 874 -28.03 11.48 10.47
N GLY A 875 -28.76 11.88 9.42
CA GLY A 875 -28.44 11.55 8.03
C GLY A 875 -27.50 12.58 7.38
N ARG A 876 -26.52 12.09 6.63
CA ARG A 876 -25.72 12.85 5.63
C ARG A 876 -25.94 12.25 4.24
N SER A 877 -26.12 13.09 3.22
CA SER A 877 -26.33 12.59 1.85
C SER A 877 -25.05 12.02 1.25
N VAL A 878 -25.21 10.96 0.44
CA VAL A 878 -24.18 10.39 -0.43
C VAL A 878 -24.59 10.61 -1.88
N ALA A 879 -23.84 11.44 -2.61
CA ALA A 879 -24.09 11.79 -4.01
C ALA A 879 -22.85 11.54 -4.87
N SER A 880 -22.96 11.61 -6.20
CA SER A 880 -21.78 11.48 -7.07
C SER A 880 -21.05 12.82 -7.19
N PRO A 881 -19.69 12.88 -7.16
CA PRO A 881 -18.94 14.14 -7.28
C PRO A 881 -19.08 14.84 -8.65
N ARG A 882 -19.87 14.27 -9.57
CA ARG A 882 -20.25 14.88 -10.86
C ARG A 882 -21.67 15.45 -10.89
N ILE A 883 -22.51 15.09 -9.93
CA ILE A 883 -23.92 15.50 -9.80
C ILE A 883 -24.26 15.54 -8.30
N PRO A 884 -23.80 16.55 -7.54
CA PRO A 884 -23.92 16.59 -6.08
C PRO A 884 -25.37 16.64 -5.61
N GLU A 885 -26.28 17.26 -6.37
CA GLU A 885 -27.70 17.30 -6.03
C GLU A 885 -28.39 15.91 -6.12
N SER A 886 -27.77 14.95 -6.81
CA SER A 886 -28.30 13.59 -6.99
C SER A 886 -27.96 12.66 -5.82
N SER A 887 -28.62 12.93 -4.70
CA SER A 887 -28.58 12.11 -3.47
C SER A 887 -28.98 10.64 -3.75
N THR A 888 -28.03 9.72 -3.64
CA THR A 888 -28.21 8.29 -3.97
C THR A 888 -28.68 7.47 -2.76
N PHE A 889 -28.09 7.70 -1.59
CA PHE A 889 -28.50 7.14 -0.30
C PHE A 889 -27.99 8.02 0.85
N TRP A 890 -28.37 7.73 2.09
CA TRP A 890 -27.96 8.50 3.27
C TRP A 890 -27.09 7.66 4.21
N LEU A 891 -25.94 8.20 4.64
CA LEU A 891 -25.15 7.67 5.76
C LEU A 891 -25.76 8.18 7.06
N VAL A 892 -26.14 7.28 7.97
CA VAL A 892 -26.67 7.64 9.29
C VAL A 892 -25.59 7.50 10.35
N SER A 893 -25.20 8.63 10.95
CA SER A 893 -24.45 8.64 12.20
C SER A 893 -25.40 8.75 13.40
N LEU A 894 -24.91 8.35 14.56
CA LEU A 894 -25.70 8.22 15.79
C LEU A 894 -25.11 9.09 16.89
N ARG A 895 -26.00 9.75 17.64
CA ARG A 895 -25.67 10.57 18.82
C ARG A 895 -26.45 10.08 20.02
N LEU A 896 -25.75 9.83 21.12
CA LEU A 896 -26.30 9.39 22.40
C LEU A 896 -26.10 10.48 23.46
N TRP A 897 -27.02 10.56 24.41
CA TRP A 897 -26.88 11.44 25.57
C TRP A 897 -26.24 10.66 26.73
N THR A 898 -25.25 11.26 27.40
CA THR A 898 -24.68 10.72 28.64
C THR A 898 -25.66 10.86 29.81
N SER A 899 -25.39 10.17 30.92
CA SER A 899 -26.07 10.35 32.21
C SER A 899 -26.07 11.81 32.70
N GLN A 900 -25.11 12.62 32.25
CA GLN A 900 -24.93 14.03 32.60
C GLN A 900 -25.58 14.99 31.59
N GLY A 901 -26.19 14.47 30.51
CA GLY A 901 -26.88 15.25 29.49
C GLY A 901 -26.00 15.79 28.36
N GLU A 902 -24.71 15.44 28.34
CA GLU A 902 -23.81 15.76 27.22
C GLU A 902 -24.08 14.84 26.01
N VAL A 903 -23.77 15.31 24.80
CA VAL A 903 -23.96 14.54 23.57
C VAL A 903 -22.63 13.90 23.14
N GLN A 904 -22.63 12.57 22.99
CA GLN A 904 -21.49 11.79 22.53
C GLN A 904 -21.80 11.15 21.16
N GLU A 905 -20.83 11.15 20.25
CA GLU A 905 -20.96 10.43 18.98
C GLU A 905 -20.70 8.93 19.16
N GLU A 906 -21.44 8.10 18.43
CA GLU A 906 -21.50 6.66 18.66
C GLU A 906 -20.15 5.93 18.50
N HIS A 907 -19.28 6.37 17.60
CA HIS A 907 -17.94 5.79 17.45
C HIS A 907 -17.11 5.94 18.74
N ALA A 908 -17.15 7.13 19.38
CA ALA A 908 -16.44 7.43 20.62
C ALA A 908 -17.10 6.75 21.83
N PHE A 909 -18.41 6.50 21.77
CA PHE A 909 -19.10 5.71 22.79
C PHE A 909 -18.70 4.23 22.69
N ARG A 910 -18.70 3.64 21.49
CA ARG A 910 -18.28 2.24 21.26
C ARG A 910 -16.86 1.97 21.72
N SER A 911 -15.90 2.87 21.46
CA SER A 911 -14.52 2.71 21.95
C SER A 911 -14.38 2.71 23.48
N GLY A 912 -15.42 3.13 24.23
CA GLY A 912 -15.49 3.05 25.68
C GLY A 912 -16.22 1.82 26.25
N LEU A 913 -16.79 0.95 25.40
CA LEU A 913 -17.51 -0.25 25.82
C LEU A 913 -16.54 -1.44 25.95
N ALA A 914 -16.32 -1.90 27.18
CA ALA A 914 -15.35 -2.96 27.48
C ALA A 914 -15.91 -4.39 27.32
N GLU A 915 -17.23 -4.56 27.23
CA GLU A 915 -17.89 -5.88 27.14
C GLU A 915 -18.66 -6.05 25.82
N PRO A 916 -18.53 -7.19 25.12
CA PRO A 916 -19.21 -7.42 23.83
C PRO A 916 -20.74 -7.48 23.97
N ASP A 917 -21.26 -7.87 25.12
CA ASP A 917 -22.71 -7.90 25.40
C ASP A 917 -23.34 -6.50 25.35
N LEU A 918 -22.57 -5.45 25.67
CA LEU A 918 -22.99 -4.04 25.52
C LEU A 918 -23.02 -3.64 24.04
N LEU A 919 -22.02 -4.04 23.24
CA LEU A 919 -22.00 -3.79 21.80
C LEU A 919 -23.16 -4.49 21.08
N HIS A 920 -23.48 -5.74 21.45
CA HIS A 920 -24.67 -6.46 20.98
C HIS A 920 -25.97 -5.74 21.35
N ALA A 921 -26.08 -5.24 22.59
CA ALA A 921 -27.28 -4.53 23.05
C ALA A 921 -27.47 -3.17 22.36
N LEU A 922 -26.38 -2.44 22.10
CA LEU A 922 -26.39 -1.19 21.35
C LEU A 922 -26.86 -1.40 19.91
N ASP A 923 -26.27 -2.35 19.18
CA ASP A 923 -26.68 -2.68 17.81
C ASP A 923 -28.16 -3.10 17.76
N ARG A 924 -28.58 -3.99 18.67
CA ARG A 924 -29.98 -4.44 18.76
C ARG A 924 -30.94 -3.27 18.96
N ARG A 925 -30.60 -2.29 19.80
CA ARG A 925 -31.42 -1.09 20.00
C ARG A 925 -31.45 -0.21 18.75
N ILE A 926 -30.31 0.00 18.08
CA ILE A 926 -30.22 0.81 16.85
C ILE A 926 -31.17 0.27 15.78
N PHE A 927 -31.14 -1.04 15.50
CA PHE A 927 -32.04 -1.65 14.52
C PHE A 927 -33.49 -1.67 15.00
N GLN A 928 -33.78 -1.97 16.27
CA GLN A 928 -35.15 -1.93 16.79
C GLN A 928 -35.78 -0.53 16.72
N GLU A 929 -35.02 0.52 17.05
CA GLU A 929 -35.47 1.91 16.94
C GLU A 929 -35.70 2.32 15.47
N PHE A 930 -34.77 1.97 14.58
CA PHE A 930 -34.91 2.25 13.15
C PHE A 930 -36.12 1.54 12.52
N PHE A 931 -36.29 0.24 12.77
CA PHE A 931 -37.39 -0.54 12.21
C PHE A 931 -38.75 -0.15 12.78
N ARG A 932 -38.81 0.24 14.06
CA ARG A 932 -40.04 0.74 14.70
C ARG A 932 -40.44 2.13 14.21
N THR A 933 -39.48 3.04 14.07
CA THR A 933 -39.77 4.48 13.97
C THR A 933 -39.59 5.04 12.56
N PHE A 934 -38.65 4.50 11.75
CA PHE A 934 -38.28 5.10 10.46
C PHE A 934 -38.47 4.20 9.24
N ALA A 935 -38.29 2.88 9.35
CA ALA A 935 -38.23 1.98 8.18
C ALA A 935 -39.44 2.07 7.23
N ALA A 936 -40.66 2.24 7.75
CA ALA A 936 -41.86 2.42 6.91
C ALA A 936 -41.86 3.74 6.11
N GLN A 937 -41.32 4.82 6.67
CA GLN A 937 -41.19 6.10 5.97
C GLN A 937 -40.06 6.04 4.92
N VAL A 938 -38.94 5.39 5.26
CA VAL A 938 -37.81 5.14 4.35
C VAL A 938 -38.27 4.31 3.14
N ALA A 939 -39.05 3.25 3.38
CA ALA A 939 -39.65 2.43 2.34
C ALA A 939 -40.57 3.23 1.41
N ASN A 940 -41.47 4.05 1.98
CA ASN A 940 -42.41 4.88 1.21
C ASN A 940 -41.71 5.96 0.36
N LYS A 941 -40.60 6.55 0.83
CA LYS A 941 -39.76 7.45 0.02
C LYS A 941 -38.82 6.73 -0.95
N GLY A 942 -38.61 5.43 -0.79
CA GLY A 942 -37.68 4.64 -1.60
C GLY A 942 -36.19 4.98 -1.41
N MET A 943 -35.82 5.66 -0.32
CA MET A 943 -34.45 6.07 -0.04
C MET A 943 -33.58 4.93 0.46
N GLY A 944 -32.32 4.87 0.02
CA GLY A 944 -31.31 4.05 0.67
C GLY A 944 -30.84 4.69 1.99
N VAL A 945 -30.63 3.88 3.03
CA VAL A 945 -30.13 4.31 4.34
C VAL A 945 -29.05 3.33 4.81
N ALA A 946 -27.90 3.87 5.23
CA ALA A 946 -26.76 3.12 5.72
C ALA A 946 -26.60 3.28 7.23
N LEU A 947 -26.70 2.17 7.97
CA LEU A 947 -26.59 2.10 9.44
C LEU A 947 -25.29 1.39 9.86
N PRO A 948 -24.66 1.77 10.98
CA PRO A 948 -23.52 1.06 11.54
C PRO A 948 -23.91 -0.31 12.11
N LEU A 949 -23.00 -1.28 11.97
CA LEU A 949 -23.08 -2.62 12.58
C LEU A 949 -21.68 -3.01 13.09
N SER A 950 -21.57 -3.43 14.35
CA SER A 950 -20.28 -3.81 14.95
C SER A 950 -19.78 -5.19 14.47
N PRO A 951 -18.46 -5.45 14.53
CA PRO A 951 -17.90 -6.79 14.37
C PRO A 951 -18.58 -7.83 15.28
N GLU A 952 -18.84 -7.44 16.52
CA GLU A 952 -19.48 -8.23 17.56
C GLU A 952 -20.92 -8.57 17.16
N GLY A 953 -21.70 -7.57 16.74
CA GLY A 953 -23.08 -7.73 16.30
C GLY A 953 -23.20 -8.60 15.05
N LEU A 954 -22.28 -8.43 14.09
CA LEU A 954 -22.18 -9.26 12.87
C LEU A 954 -21.78 -10.72 13.19
N SER A 955 -20.97 -10.96 14.23
CA SER A 955 -20.64 -12.31 14.70
C SER A 955 -21.79 -13.01 15.44
N SER A 956 -22.78 -12.23 15.90
CA SER A 956 -23.92 -12.71 16.69
C SER A 956 -25.03 -13.22 15.78
N THR A 957 -25.06 -14.54 15.55
CA THR A 957 -26.06 -15.17 14.68
C THR A 957 -27.49 -14.85 15.10
N THR A 958 -27.75 -14.74 16.41
CA THR A 958 -29.05 -14.33 16.94
C THR A 958 -29.43 -12.90 16.58
N LEU A 959 -28.47 -11.96 16.55
CA LEU A 959 -28.75 -10.58 16.15
C LEU A 959 -28.95 -10.48 14.63
N VAL A 960 -28.16 -11.20 13.84
CA VAL A 960 -28.33 -11.27 12.38
C VAL A 960 -29.69 -11.86 12.03
N ASP A 961 -30.08 -12.96 12.67
CA ASP A 961 -31.38 -13.61 12.41
C ASP A 961 -32.56 -12.73 12.91
N GLU A 962 -32.43 -12.01 14.03
CA GLU A 962 -33.42 -10.99 14.44
C GLU A 962 -33.51 -9.80 13.47
N LEU A 963 -32.40 -9.37 12.86
CA LEU A 963 -32.39 -8.29 11.87
C LEU A 963 -33.11 -8.74 10.58
N LEU A 964 -32.93 -10.01 10.18
CA LEU A 964 -33.65 -10.61 9.06
C LEU A 964 -35.15 -10.72 9.35
N ASP A 965 -35.54 -11.17 10.54
CA ASP A 965 -36.94 -11.22 10.99
C ASP A 965 -37.57 -9.82 10.99
N LEU A 966 -36.86 -8.78 11.47
CA LEU A 966 -37.31 -7.38 11.44
C LEU A 966 -37.44 -6.85 10.01
N LEU A 967 -36.56 -7.26 9.10
CA LEU A 967 -36.61 -6.88 7.69
C LEU A 967 -37.78 -7.54 6.94
N GLU A 968 -38.04 -8.83 7.17
CA GLU A 968 -39.18 -9.55 6.56
C GLU A 968 -40.53 -9.08 7.10
N GLN A 969 -40.60 -8.65 8.36
CA GLN A 969 -41.79 -8.04 8.97
C GLN A 969 -41.99 -6.56 8.58
N SER A 970 -41.00 -5.92 7.95
CA SER A 970 -41.04 -4.51 7.57
C SER A 970 -41.45 -4.32 6.10
N PRO A 971 -42.13 -3.22 5.73
CA PRO A 971 -42.30 -2.85 4.32
C PRO A 971 -41.00 -2.39 3.63
N LEU A 972 -39.85 -2.34 4.34
CA LEU A 972 -38.56 -1.90 3.81
C LEU A 972 -37.90 -3.00 2.96
N PRO A 973 -37.77 -2.85 1.62
CA PRO A 973 -37.07 -3.83 0.81
C PRO A 973 -35.56 -3.78 1.08
N GLY A 974 -34.94 -4.95 1.33
CA GLY A 974 -33.53 -5.08 1.74
C GLY A 974 -32.53 -4.27 0.90
N ARG A 975 -32.79 -4.07 -0.40
CA ARG A 975 -31.99 -3.24 -1.32
C ARG A 975 -31.80 -1.78 -0.89
N LEU A 976 -32.60 -1.28 0.07
CA LEU A 976 -32.52 0.07 0.63
C LEU A 976 -31.80 0.10 1.98
N LEU A 977 -31.62 -1.05 2.64
CA LEU A 977 -30.82 -1.16 3.86
C LEU A 977 -29.37 -1.43 3.49
N HIS A 978 -28.52 -0.44 3.74
CA HIS A 978 -27.08 -0.55 3.65
C HIS A 978 -26.52 -0.74 5.08
N LEU A 979 -25.46 -1.54 5.23
CA LEU A 979 -24.82 -1.80 6.53
C LEU A 979 -23.34 -1.39 6.46
N VAL A 980 -22.93 -0.52 7.39
CA VAL A 980 -21.56 0.00 7.50
C VAL A 980 -20.80 -0.82 8.54
N ILE A 981 -19.74 -1.48 8.11
CA ILE A 981 -18.96 -2.44 8.91
C ILE A 981 -17.46 -2.07 8.79
N PRO A 982 -16.69 -1.96 9.89
CA PRO A 982 -15.25 -1.68 9.82
C PRO A 982 -14.49 -2.73 9.02
N VAL A 983 -13.55 -2.33 8.15
CA VAL A 983 -12.86 -3.28 7.26
C VAL A 983 -11.92 -4.25 7.99
N GLU A 984 -11.45 -3.88 9.18
CA GLU A 984 -10.70 -4.75 10.11
C GLU A 984 -11.45 -6.04 10.45
N THR A 985 -12.79 -6.01 10.42
CA THR A 985 -13.68 -7.18 10.62
C THR A 985 -13.33 -8.34 9.68
N LEU A 986 -12.72 -8.06 8.52
CA LEU A 986 -12.30 -9.05 7.53
C LEU A 986 -10.96 -9.73 7.85
N GLN A 987 -10.13 -9.15 8.73
CA GLN A 987 -8.90 -9.78 9.22
C GLN A 987 -9.24 -10.93 10.21
N ASN A 988 -10.36 -10.80 10.93
CA ASN A 988 -10.87 -11.82 11.82
C ASN A 988 -11.45 -13.02 11.03
N GLN A 989 -10.81 -14.18 11.14
CA GLN A 989 -11.21 -15.41 10.46
C GLN A 989 -12.40 -16.13 11.13
N ASP A 990 -13.40 -15.39 11.62
CA ASP A 990 -14.60 -15.98 12.19
C ASP A 990 -15.57 -16.43 11.08
N ALA A 991 -16.03 -17.67 11.18
CA ALA A 991 -17.02 -18.23 10.26
C ALA A 991 -18.39 -17.56 10.41
N ASN A 992 -18.75 -17.09 11.61
CA ASN A 992 -20.02 -16.40 11.86
C ASN A 992 -20.09 -15.07 11.11
N ILE A 993 -18.98 -14.31 11.06
CA ILE A 993 -18.90 -13.05 10.32
C ILE A 993 -19.15 -13.28 8.82
N GLN A 994 -18.55 -14.33 8.25
CA GLN A 994 -18.73 -14.67 6.84
C GLN A 994 -20.14 -15.19 6.53
N ASP A 995 -20.74 -16.02 7.41
CA ASP A 995 -22.12 -16.47 7.26
C ASP A 995 -23.12 -15.32 7.42
N GLY A 996 -22.90 -14.42 8.39
CA GLY A 996 -23.71 -13.22 8.62
C GLY A 996 -23.69 -12.26 7.42
N LEU A 997 -22.51 -11.92 6.89
CA LEU A 997 -22.38 -11.16 5.66
C LEU A 997 -23.13 -11.82 4.49
N GLN A 998 -22.99 -13.14 4.33
CA GLN A 998 -23.66 -13.86 3.25
C GLN A 998 -25.18 -13.86 3.40
N LYS A 999 -25.71 -14.09 4.61
CA LYS A 999 -27.15 -14.02 4.93
C LYS A 999 -27.73 -12.64 4.61
N LEU A 1000 -27.09 -11.58 5.11
CA LEU A 1000 -27.54 -10.19 4.93
C LEU A 1000 -27.56 -9.81 3.43
N ARG A 1001 -26.55 -10.20 2.66
CA ARG A 1001 -26.54 -10.01 1.20
C ARG A 1001 -27.57 -10.87 0.46
N GLN A 1002 -27.88 -12.08 0.95
CA GLN A 1002 -28.95 -12.93 0.39
C GLN A 1002 -30.35 -12.34 0.63
N ALA A 1003 -30.57 -11.62 1.74
CA ALA A 1003 -31.77 -10.80 1.97
C ALA A 1003 -31.79 -9.49 1.15
N GLY A 1004 -30.75 -9.22 0.36
CA GLY A 1004 -30.66 -8.09 -0.55
C GLY A 1004 -30.07 -6.81 0.06
N CYS A 1005 -29.61 -6.84 1.31
CA CYS A 1005 -28.91 -5.71 1.93
C CYS A 1005 -27.57 -5.44 1.22
N ARG A 1006 -27.18 -4.16 1.22
CA ARG A 1006 -25.87 -3.73 0.70
C ARG A 1006 -24.85 -3.62 1.82
N ILE A 1007 -23.60 -3.96 1.53
CA ILE A 1007 -22.50 -3.87 2.50
C ILE A 1007 -21.56 -2.73 2.12
N VAL A 1008 -21.28 -1.86 3.09
CA VAL A 1008 -20.30 -0.76 3.03
C VAL A 1008 -19.19 -1.10 4.01
N LEU A 1009 -17.93 -1.18 3.55
CA LEU A 1009 -16.78 -1.39 4.43
C LEU A 1009 -16.11 -0.05 4.74
N SER A 1010 -16.01 0.31 6.02
CA SER A 1010 -15.42 1.58 6.48
C SER A 1010 -13.97 1.45 6.95
N HIS A 1011 -13.29 2.60 7.14
CA HIS A 1011 -11.88 2.69 7.56
C HIS A 1011 -10.89 2.08 6.55
N VAL A 1012 -11.17 2.24 5.25
CA VAL A 1012 -10.20 1.91 4.19
C VAL A 1012 -9.19 3.06 4.11
N GLY A 1013 -8.18 2.99 4.97
CA GLY A 1013 -7.07 3.95 5.08
C GLY A 1013 -5.84 3.55 4.27
N ARG A 1014 -4.64 3.90 4.78
CA ARG A 1014 -3.35 3.67 4.09
C ARG A 1014 -2.83 2.22 4.13
N ASP A 1015 -3.49 1.29 4.83
CA ASP A 1015 -3.09 -0.13 4.87
C ASP A 1015 -3.57 -0.89 3.61
N MET A 1016 -2.60 -1.39 2.84
CA MET A 1016 -2.85 -2.14 1.61
C MET A 1016 -3.09 -3.65 1.84
N ASP A 1017 -2.76 -4.22 3.01
CA ASP A 1017 -2.97 -5.65 3.29
C ASP A 1017 -4.47 -6.03 3.41
N VAL A 1018 -5.32 -5.02 3.61
CA VAL A 1018 -6.79 -5.10 3.47
C VAL A 1018 -7.18 -5.71 2.12
N PHE A 1019 -6.55 -5.31 1.01
CA PHE A 1019 -6.90 -5.80 -0.33
C PHE A 1019 -6.54 -7.28 -0.57
N ASN A 1020 -5.66 -7.86 0.24
CA ASN A 1020 -5.37 -9.30 0.19
C ASN A 1020 -6.51 -10.17 0.77
N HIS A 1021 -7.45 -9.56 1.50
CA HIS A 1021 -8.58 -10.23 2.15
C HIS A 1021 -9.93 -9.95 1.46
N LEU A 1022 -10.02 -8.87 0.67
CA LEU A 1022 -11.21 -8.50 -0.08
C LEU A 1022 -11.51 -9.44 -1.27
N SER A 1023 -12.80 -9.59 -1.59
CA SER A 1023 -13.26 -10.30 -2.79
C SER A 1023 -14.52 -9.67 -3.37
N ALA A 1024 -14.74 -9.87 -4.68
CA ALA A 1024 -15.81 -9.23 -5.47
C ALA A 1024 -17.26 -9.57 -5.06
N HIS A 1025 -17.46 -10.39 -4.03
CA HIS A 1025 -18.77 -10.76 -3.48
C HIS A 1025 -18.87 -10.47 -1.97
N MET A 1026 -17.89 -9.76 -1.39
CA MET A 1026 -17.83 -9.46 0.04
C MET A 1026 -18.59 -8.18 0.38
N ALA A 1027 -18.30 -7.07 -0.30
CA ALA A 1027 -19.03 -5.81 -0.16
C ALA A 1027 -19.63 -5.29 -1.48
N ASP A 1028 -20.33 -4.16 -1.39
CA ASP A 1028 -20.85 -3.37 -2.53
C ASP A 1028 -20.08 -2.04 -2.64
N TYR A 1029 -19.75 -1.44 -1.49
CA TYR A 1029 -19.05 -0.16 -1.39
C TYR A 1029 -17.85 -0.24 -0.43
N LEU A 1030 -16.82 0.57 -0.72
CA LEU A 1030 -15.70 0.87 0.17
C LEU A 1030 -15.77 2.35 0.57
N LEU A 1031 -15.86 2.61 1.87
CA LEU A 1031 -15.83 3.93 2.47
C LEU A 1031 -14.39 4.22 2.95
N LEU A 1032 -13.76 5.17 2.27
CA LEU A 1032 -12.41 5.66 2.56
C LEU A 1032 -12.33 6.27 3.96
N ASP A 1033 -11.16 6.22 4.58
CA ASP A 1033 -10.97 6.84 5.89
C ASP A 1033 -10.94 8.39 5.80
N PRO A 1034 -11.65 9.11 6.69
CA PRO A 1034 -11.68 10.58 6.71
C PRO A 1034 -10.30 11.26 6.80
N GLU A 1035 -9.33 10.68 7.51
CA GLU A 1035 -7.99 11.28 7.60
C GLU A 1035 -7.27 11.31 6.25
N LEU A 1036 -7.44 10.24 5.46
CA LEU A 1036 -6.88 10.11 4.12
C LEU A 1036 -7.56 11.04 3.11
N VAL A 1037 -8.89 11.22 3.23
CA VAL A 1037 -9.63 12.11 2.30
C VAL A 1037 -9.38 13.58 2.59
N THR A 1038 -9.29 13.99 3.87
CA THR A 1038 -9.24 15.41 4.27
C THR A 1038 -8.15 16.23 3.56
N ASN A 1039 -6.99 15.63 3.29
CA ASN A 1039 -5.84 16.30 2.67
C ASN A 1039 -5.64 15.96 1.19
N VAL A 1040 -6.55 15.20 0.55
CA VAL A 1040 -6.35 14.66 -0.82
C VAL A 1040 -6.13 15.73 -1.90
N HIS A 1041 -6.56 16.97 -1.65
CA HIS A 1041 -6.41 18.12 -2.56
C HIS A 1041 -5.13 18.95 -2.32
N GLY A 1042 -4.37 18.65 -1.26
CA GLY A 1042 -3.16 19.37 -0.85
C GLY A 1042 -1.95 18.49 -0.54
N ASN A 1043 -2.13 17.16 -0.50
CA ASN A 1043 -1.07 16.17 -0.29
C ASN A 1043 -1.08 15.13 -1.41
N LEU A 1044 -0.08 15.20 -2.30
CA LEU A 1044 0.10 14.30 -3.44
C LEU A 1044 0.19 12.82 -3.00
N MET A 1045 0.71 12.52 -1.81
CA MET A 1045 0.77 11.14 -1.30
C MET A 1045 -0.63 10.59 -0.98
N ASP A 1046 -1.52 11.42 -0.44
CA ASP A 1046 -2.90 11.02 -0.16
C ASP A 1046 -3.72 10.94 -1.46
N GLU A 1047 -3.49 11.85 -2.43
CA GLU A 1047 -4.03 11.76 -3.79
C GLU A 1047 -3.66 10.44 -4.49
N MET A 1048 -2.37 10.06 -4.44
CA MET A 1048 -1.88 8.79 -4.97
C MET A 1048 -2.49 7.58 -4.26
N MET A 1049 -2.60 7.61 -2.93
CA MET A 1049 -3.20 6.51 -2.17
C MET A 1049 -4.70 6.34 -2.45
N VAL A 1050 -5.48 7.43 -2.52
CA VAL A 1050 -6.89 7.39 -2.93
C VAL A 1050 -7.04 6.86 -4.36
N THR A 1051 -6.12 7.25 -5.27
CA THR A 1051 -6.08 6.74 -6.65
C THR A 1051 -5.79 5.24 -6.71
N ILE A 1052 -4.84 4.74 -5.91
CA ILE A 1052 -4.53 3.30 -5.80
C ILE A 1052 -5.74 2.51 -5.25
N ILE A 1053 -6.38 3.03 -4.20
CA ILE A 1053 -7.59 2.42 -3.60
C ILE A 1053 -8.72 2.34 -4.63
N GLN A 1054 -8.97 3.41 -5.41
CA GLN A 1054 -10.00 3.39 -6.46
C GLN A 1054 -9.66 2.39 -7.58
N GLY A 1055 -8.40 2.33 -7.99
CA GLY A 1055 -7.92 1.33 -8.96
C GLY A 1055 -8.07 -0.12 -8.48
N HIS A 1056 -7.97 -0.38 -7.17
CA HIS A 1056 -8.23 -1.69 -6.58
C HIS A 1056 -9.74 -1.98 -6.43
N ALA A 1057 -10.55 -1.01 -5.99
CA ALA A 1057 -12.00 -1.14 -5.86
C ALA A 1057 -12.65 -1.49 -7.21
N GLN A 1058 -12.31 -0.75 -8.25
CA GLN A 1058 -12.83 -0.92 -9.61
C GLN A 1058 -12.51 -2.33 -10.17
N ARG A 1059 -11.31 -2.87 -9.93
CA ARG A 1059 -10.92 -4.23 -10.34
C ARG A 1059 -11.73 -5.33 -9.64
N LEU A 1060 -12.24 -5.06 -8.45
CA LEU A 1060 -13.09 -5.96 -7.68
C LEU A 1060 -14.59 -5.73 -7.90
N GLY A 1061 -14.98 -4.73 -8.72
CA GLY A 1061 -16.37 -4.38 -8.99
C GLY A 1061 -17.09 -3.70 -7.81
N MET A 1062 -16.35 -3.19 -6.83
CA MET A 1062 -16.87 -2.42 -5.71
C MET A 1062 -16.75 -0.91 -5.99
N LYS A 1063 -17.67 -0.12 -5.46
CA LYS A 1063 -17.69 1.34 -5.64
C LYS A 1063 -17.05 2.07 -4.45
N THR A 1064 -16.46 3.23 -4.67
CA THR A 1064 -15.87 4.04 -3.58
C THR A 1064 -16.81 5.13 -3.05
N ILE A 1065 -16.64 5.47 -1.77
CA ILE A 1065 -17.26 6.60 -1.10
C ILE A 1065 -16.14 7.36 -0.38
N ALA A 1066 -16.02 8.67 -0.63
CA ALA A 1066 -15.04 9.54 0.02
C ALA A 1066 -15.71 10.70 0.79
N GLY A 1067 -15.13 11.09 1.92
CA GLY A 1067 -15.56 12.28 2.66
C GLY A 1067 -14.96 12.34 4.07
N PRO A 1068 -15.35 13.34 4.88
CA PRO A 1068 -16.35 14.37 4.58
C PRO A 1068 -15.84 15.43 3.58
N SER A 1069 -16.56 15.63 2.48
CA SER A 1069 -16.28 16.67 1.49
C SER A 1069 -16.82 18.01 1.96
N ASN A 1070 -15.91 18.88 2.43
CA ASN A 1070 -16.22 20.19 3.00
C ASN A 1070 -15.73 21.37 2.14
N GLN A 1071 -15.01 21.11 1.04
CA GLN A 1071 -14.50 22.13 0.12
C GLN A 1071 -14.74 21.73 -1.35
N PRO A 1072 -15.12 22.67 -2.24
CA PRO A 1072 -15.32 22.38 -3.67
C PRO A 1072 -14.08 21.81 -4.37
N LEU A 1073 -12.89 22.36 -4.10
CA LEU A 1073 -11.63 21.90 -4.70
C LEU A 1073 -11.39 20.41 -4.43
N MET A 1074 -11.75 19.92 -3.23
CA MET A 1074 -11.61 18.52 -2.86
C MET A 1074 -12.60 17.61 -3.61
N MET A 1075 -13.82 18.10 -3.87
CA MET A 1075 -14.80 17.42 -4.72
C MET A 1075 -14.31 17.34 -6.18
N ASP A 1076 -13.68 18.40 -6.71
CA ASP A 1076 -13.06 18.39 -8.04
C ASP A 1076 -11.91 17.37 -8.11
N THR A 1077 -10.99 17.34 -7.14
CA THR A 1077 -9.92 16.34 -7.05
C THR A 1077 -10.48 14.91 -7.03
N LEU A 1078 -11.47 14.63 -6.17
CA LEU A 1078 -12.10 13.30 -6.07
C LEU A 1078 -12.85 12.92 -7.36
N SER A 1079 -13.43 13.88 -8.07
CA SER A 1079 -14.08 13.69 -9.39
C SER A 1079 -13.07 13.36 -10.50
N GLY A 1080 -11.87 13.98 -10.43
CA GLY A 1080 -10.72 13.74 -11.31
C GLY A 1080 -10.07 12.37 -11.11
N ILE A 1081 -9.84 11.95 -9.85
CA ILE A 1081 -9.45 10.57 -9.49
C ILE A 1081 -10.53 9.56 -9.95
N GLY A 1082 -11.78 10.01 -10.05
CA GLY A 1082 -12.90 9.21 -10.57
C GLY A 1082 -13.59 8.37 -9.51
N ILE A 1083 -13.65 8.85 -8.26
CA ILE A 1083 -14.40 8.27 -7.15
C ILE A 1083 -15.90 8.20 -7.48
N ASP A 1084 -16.58 7.11 -7.13
CA ASP A 1084 -18.01 6.93 -7.47
C ASP A 1084 -18.93 7.92 -6.72
N TYR A 1085 -18.70 8.09 -5.41
CA TYR A 1085 -19.54 8.87 -4.51
C TYR A 1085 -18.74 9.69 -3.48
N ILE A 1086 -19.34 10.79 -3.05
CA ILE A 1086 -18.89 11.63 -1.94
C ILE A 1086 -20.02 11.84 -0.93
N TYR A 1087 -19.64 12.15 0.31
CA TYR A 1087 -20.55 12.64 1.36
C TYR A 1087 -19.89 13.83 2.07
N GLY A 1088 -20.67 14.80 2.56
CA GLY A 1088 -20.12 15.94 3.31
C GLY A 1088 -20.94 17.22 3.19
N ASP A 1089 -20.47 18.27 3.86
CA ASP A 1089 -21.21 19.51 4.03
C ASP A 1089 -21.29 20.32 2.71
N SER A 1090 -20.41 20.05 1.73
CA SER A 1090 -20.53 20.56 0.35
C SER A 1090 -21.69 19.96 -0.46
N ILE A 1091 -22.41 18.97 0.08
CA ILE A 1091 -23.58 18.32 -0.55
C ILE A 1091 -24.85 18.65 0.24
N SER A 1092 -24.81 18.42 1.55
CA SER A 1092 -25.94 18.65 2.46
C SER A 1092 -25.44 18.71 3.90
N GLU A 1093 -25.89 19.70 4.67
CA GLU A 1093 -25.69 19.70 6.12
C GLU A 1093 -26.28 18.42 6.77
N PRO A 1094 -25.66 17.90 7.86
CA PRO A 1094 -26.18 16.76 8.59
C PRO A 1094 -27.53 17.07 9.27
N GLN A 1095 -28.59 16.33 8.93
CA GLN A 1095 -29.95 16.58 9.43
C GLN A 1095 -30.52 15.37 10.20
N PRO A 1096 -31.40 15.58 11.21
CA PRO A 1096 -32.14 14.49 11.83
C PRO A 1096 -32.92 13.66 10.82
N LEU A 1097 -32.85 12.33 10.93
CA LEU A 1097 -33.51 11.41 10.01
C LEU A 1097 -35.03 11.62 9.95
N GLU A 1098 -35.65 11.97 11.08
CA GLU A 1098 -37.06 12.36 11.16
C GLU A 1098 -37.38 13.60 10.32
N LEU A 1099 -36.50 14.59 10.27
CA LEU A 1099 -36.68 15.81 9.46
C LEU A 1099 -36.60 15.46 7.96
N LEU A 1100 -35.58 14.67 7.58
CA LEU A 1100 -35.37 14.17 6.22
C LEU A 1100 -36.53 13.29 5.73
N LEU A 1101 -37.23 12.59 6.63
CA LEU A 1101 -38.39 11.78 6.29
C LEU A 1101 -39.69 12.60 6.22
N ASN A 1102 -39.80 13.71 6.95
CA ASN A 1102 -40.97 14.59 6.92
C ASN A 1102 -40.95 15.68 5.82
N THR A 1103 -39.81 16.01 5.22
CA THR A 1103 -39.72 17.02 4.14
C THR A 1103 -40.32 16.55 2.81
N SER A 1104 -41.11 17.39 2.14
CA SER A 1104 -41.89 17.01 0.94
C SER A 1104 -41.11 16.97 -0.39
N TYR A 1105 -39.86 17.44 -0.40
CA TYR A 1105 -39.10 17.66 -1.64
C TYR A 1105 -38.24 16.45 -2.01
N PHE A 1106 -38.26 16.10 -3.30
CA PHE A 1106 -37.33 15.16 -3.92
C PHE A 1106 -37.06 15.55 -5.38
N ALA A 1107 -35.78 15.52 -5.76
CA ALA A 1107 -35.23 15.87 -7.07
C ALA A 1107 -35.32 17.37 -7.49
N ILE A 1108 -34.30 17.78 -8.24
CA ILE A 1108 -34.10 19.10 -8.86
C ILE A 1108 -33.88 20.25 -7.84
N ASN A 1109 -32.61 20.49 -7.50
CA ASN A 1109 -31.80 21.33 -8.40
C ASN A 1109 -31.05 20.39 -9.37
#